data_AF-A0A957C9V4-F1
#
_entry.id   AF-A0A957C9V4-F1
#
_cell.length_a   1.000
_cell.length_b   1.000
_cell.length_c   1.000
_cell.angle_alpha   90.00
_cell.angle_beta   90.00
_cell.angle_gamma   90.00
#
_symmetry.space_group_name_H-M   'P 1'
#
loop_
_entity.id
_entity.type
_entity.pdbx_description
1 polymer ?
#
loop_
_entity_poly.entity_id
_entity_poly.type
_entity_poly.pdbx_seq_one_letter_code
_entity_poly.pdbx_strand_id
1 'polypeptide(L)'
;MKRGWCAAIVFLVLSLAACVQEGDVLVVSTAVPTPPPAIEPTVMETAVAARVVEETAAPPLPTETPTPPSPLAEVPDLNQLSEVPIDTSARYRLKTPDFDLLYDWLIAAHKTPERSLPYYSIFDLLAFDFTRSFPQGAGQLELVFEEAKEALYPYESMNWPVLQTAVVAYLNQNQIVLEDGKPINILGLTLNPKAVDLGIADRLDWLVEVESNELYLLGVVPLASEQSGQYTTLPNTIGPINTLMYDYDAKVSFEYDFTGDGQIDVFQTAEGYLGGTIAYINVYTWDGSTFALLENIDTSVPKYKPSVTYEIDDFTGDGVADVKVMTLHEVNFNCTWDEVDIYSWNGRIPQHQLMEENQMPDTPECAMFHAITPSRYYSEAILAEKSPNELLESALSRLTLETAPSADYLALGYLHLAMAYLGQNDFNKAQQAFNQLNSLPEDASFVELVKELYAENDGNLSNVCKQLYNAPELAEETDIDNYIYAGSVTGFFGFGSEEINANALCPFPSLVKAQLAALSLPVAQPLDKSLAQLGYGFTNYESANLDADADMEWFGLVEGEYLFLILFDQQEGSLKPIVLTTTCLECGDQFEYQIHDDGGSAYVIGRLNKNIRCSFDGPLVILPQPFLVQYSQEQFHFDTIYTSCDAVDERPLTEITVADFEPAPPATPTWHALLYDALGKSEWEWMKDVQTAVLSQTDPAIPEKITQLLNYLPTDDPDAQPYIEHLTYLLGYFYELSGEGETAVTTYLDLIQRYPTSPWSWLAWARLEPVES
;
A
#
# COMPACT_ATOMS: atom_id res chain seq x y z
N MET A 1 -34.11 12.25 24.28
CA MET A 1 -34.44 13.31 23.29
C MET A 1 -33.16 13.62 22.51
N LYS A 2 -33.06 13.17 21.24
CA LYS A 2 -32.10 13.57 20.17
C LYS A 2 -31.97 12.44 19.13
N ARG A 3 -33.07 12.08 18.45
CA ARG A 3 -33.07 11.20 17.25
C ARG A 3 -33.94 11.76 16.10
N GLY A 4 -34.33 13.03 16.19
CA GLY A 4 -35.29 13.66 15.26
C GLY A 4 -34.70 14.58 14.19
N TRP A 5 -33.38 14.77 14.15
CA TRP A 5 -32.76 15.77 13.25
C TRP A 5 -32.18 15.19 11.95
N CYS A 6 -31.72 13.93 11.93
CA CYS A 6 -31.13 13.35 10.72
C CYS A 6 -32.17 13.03 9.62
N ALA A 7 -33.43 12.74 9.98
CA ALA A 7 -34.48 12.45 9.00
C ALA A 7 -34.98 13.69 8.22
N ALA A 8 -34.77 14.90 8.74
CA ALA A 8 -35.25 16.12 8.10
C ALA A 8 -34.31 16.61 6.97
N ILE A 9 -33.02 16.26 7.02
CA ILE A 9 -32.03 16.68 6.02
C ILE A 9 -32.15 15.81 4.76
N VAL A 10 -32.39 14.50 4.91
CA VAL A 10 -32.56 13.57 3.77
C VAL A 10 -33.82 13.89 2.95
N PHE A 11 -34.89 14.37 3.59
CA PHE A 11 -36.13 14.73 2.88
C PHE A 11 -36.02 16.07 2.11
N LEU A 12 -35.13 16.98 2.53
CA LEU A 12 -34.96 18.28 1.88
C LEU A 12 -34.12 18.19 0.60
N VAL A 13 -33.18 17.24 0.53
CA VAL A 13 -32.33 17.01 -0.65
C VAL A 13 -33.09 16.30 -1.77
N LEU A 14 -34.03 15.39 -1.45
CA LEU A 14 -34.82 14.67 -2.44
C LEU A 14 -35.98 15.49 -3.06
N SER A 15 -36.30 16.67 -2.51
CA SER A 15 -37.45 17.47 -2.93
C SER A 15 -37.13 18.53 -4.00
N LEU A 16 -35.86 18.73 -4.38
CA LEU A 16 -35.41 19.81 -5.27
C LEU A 16 -35.19 19.38 -6.74
N ALA A 17 -35.40 18.11 -7.08
CA ALA A 17 -35.13 17.57 -8.43
C ALA A 17 -36.37 17.39 -9.34
N ALA A 18 -37.54 17.94 -9.00
CA ALA A 18 -38.74 17.76 -9.83
C ALA A 18 -39.61 19.02 -9.94
N CYS A 19 -39.33 19.87 -10.93
CA CYS A 19 -40.19 20.86 -11.61
C CYS A 19 -39.28 21.59 -12.62
N VAL A 20 -39.41 21.54 -13.95
CA VAL A 20 -40.41 22.16 -14.86
C VAL A 20 -40.10 21.61 -16.27
N GLN A 21 -40.96 20.82 -16.93
CA GLN A 21 -42.06 21.14 -17.85
C GLN A 21 -41.70 21.77 -19.22
N GLU A 22 -42.18 21.08 -20.27
CA GLU A 22 -42.06 21.28 -21.73
C GLU A 22 -42.62 22.60 -22.30
N GLY A 23 -42.18 22.97 -23.52
CA GLY A 23 -42.85 23.96 -24.37
C GLY A 23 -42.23 24.20 -25.76
N ASP A 24 -42.70 23.45 -26.75
CA ASP A 24 -42.91 23.72 -28.20
C ASP A 24 -42.03 24.65 -29.08
N VAL A 25 -41.46 24.02 -30.12
CA VAL A 25 -41.42 24.32 -31.57
C VAL A 25 -41.72 25.74 -32.09
N LEU A 26 -40.80 26.28 -32.91
CA LEU A 26 -41.14 26.99 -34.18
C LEU A 26 -39.95 27.10 -35.16
N VAL A 27 -40.15 26.58 -36.36
CA VAL A 27 -39.31 26.70 -37.57
C VAL A 27 -39.68 27.97 -38.32
N VAL A 28 -38.71 28.81 -38.73
CA VAL A 28 -38.82 29.64 -39.96
C VAL A 28 -37.44 29.82 -40.62
N SER A 29 -37.38 29.44 -41.89
CA SER A 29 -36.30 29.65 -42.87
C SER A 29 -36.26 31.10 -43.37
N THR A 30 -35.08 31.63 -43.74
CA THR A 30 -34.90 32.41 -44.99
C THR A 30 -33.44 32.73 -45.34
N ALA A 31 -33.04 32.23 -46.51
CA ALA A 31 -32.43 32.94 -47.64
C ALA A 31 -31.03 33.60 -47.54
N VAL A 32 -30.13 33.02 -48.35
CA VAL A 32 -28.90 33.56 -48.96
C VAL A 32 -29.20 34.80 -49.85
N PRO A 33 -28.23 35.71 -50.06
CA PRO A 33 -27.58 35.77 -51.38
C PRO A 33 -26.07 36.15 -51.35
N THR A 34 -25.21 35.33 -51.97
CA THR A 34 -24.05 35.75 -52.80
C THR A 34 -24.58 36.49 -54.06
N PRO A 35 -23.82 37.27 -54.90
CA PRO A 35 -22.42 37.05 -55.38
C PRO A 35 -21.71 38.42 -55.79
N PRO A 36 -20.82 38.58 -56.81
CA PRO A 36 -19.51 37.96 -57.16
C PRO A 36 -18.41 39.03 -57.58
N PRO A 37 -17.52 38.84 -58.60
CA PRO A 37 -16.07 38.72 -58.43
C PRO A 37 -15.25 39.77 -59.25
N ALA A 38 -13.92 39.75 -59.18
CA ALA A 38 -13.05 40.33 -60.23
C ALA A 38 -11.61 39.79 -60.07
N ILE A 39 -11.13 38.93 -60.97
CA ILE A 39 -10.44 39.22 -62.26
C ILE A 39 -8.94 39.55 -62.05
N GLU A 40 -8.10 38.59 -62.44
CA GLU A 40 -6.70 38.79 -62.86
C GLU A 40 -6.60 39.66 -64.12
N PRO A 41 -5.41 40.25 -64.36
CA PRO A 41 -4.86 40.08 -65.69
C PRO A 41 -3.39 39.65 -65.72
N THR A 42 -3.18 38.79 -66.70
CA THR A 42 -1.97 38.30 -67.37
C THR A 42 -1.05 39.42 -67.86
N VAL A 43 0.28 39.18 -67.95
CA VAL A 43 1.11 39.34 -69.17
C VAL A 43 2.47 38.65 -69.00
N MET A 44 2.88 37.95 -70.06
CA MET A 44 4.16 37.28 -70.32
C MET A 44 5.38 38.21 -70.37
N GLU A 45 6.55 37.70 -70.00
CA GLU A 45 7.74 37.86 -70.83
C GLU A 45 8.67 36.65 -70.73
N THR A 46 9.11 36.16 -71.90
CA THR A 46 10.02 35.03 -72.08
C THR A 46 11.43 35.57 -72.26
N ALA A 47 12.39 35.14 -71.43
CA ALA A 47 13.81 35.26 -71.71
C ALA A 47 14.55 33.98 -71.31
N VAL A 48 15.36 33.47 -72.23
CA VAL A 48 16.09 32.21 -72.16
C VAL A 48 17.50 32.44 -71.59
N ALA A 49 17.87 31.57 -70.65
CA ALA A 49 19.20 31.09 -70.27
C ALA A 49 20.22 32.05 -69.62
N ALA A 50 20.46 31.83 -68.33
CA ALA A 50 21.80 31.55 -67.79
C ALA A 50 21.67 30.77 -66.48
N ARG A 51 22.19 29.53 -66.46
CA ARG A 51 22.27 28.69 -65.27
C ARG A 51 23.44 29.19 -64.44
N VAL A 52 23.17 29.96 -63.39
CA VAL A 52 24.08 30.21 -62.27
C VAL A 52 23.46 29.49 -61.08
N VAL A 53 24.24 28.58 -60.49
CA VAL A 53 23.89 27.93 -59.23
C VAL A 53 24.00 29.03 -58.17
N GLU A 54 22.88 29.63 -57.82
CA GLU A 54 22.75 30.47 -56.63
C GLU A 54 22.47 29.50 -55.48
N GLU A 55 23.47 29.32 -54.64
CA GLU A 55 23.35 28.69 -53.34
C GLU A 55 22.39 29.56 -52.54
N THR A 56 21.10 29.19 -52.53
CA THR A 56 20.10 29.80 -51.66
C THR A 56 20.56 29.53 -50.24
N ALA A 57 21.21 30.51 -49.63
CA ALA A 57 21.44 30.53 -48.20
C ALA A 57 20.09 30.28 -47.54
N ALA A 58 20.04 29.28 -46.66
CA ALA A 58 18.93 29.09 -45.76
C ALA A 58 18.61 30.45 -45.09
N PRO A 59 17.32 30.79 -44.88
CA PRO A 59 17.00 31.94 -44.04
C PRO A 59 17.80 31.81 -42.73
N PRO A 60 18.47 32.88 -42.27
CA PRO A 60 19.18 32.83 -41.00
C PRO A 60 18.19 32.37 -39.93
N LEU A 61 18.60 31.39 -39.10
CA LEU A 61 17.88 31.04 -37.89
C LEU A 61 17.47 32.34 -37.18
N PRO A 62 16.25 32.43 -36.60
CA PRO A 62 16.02 33.43 -35.58
C PRO A 62 17.14 33.25 -34.56
N THR A 63 17.98 34.27 -34.43
CA THR A 63 18.97 34.29 -33.36
C THR A 63 18.16 34.28 -32.09
N GLU A 64 18.14 33.14 -31.39
CA GLU A 64 17.57 33.06 -30.05
C GLU A 64 18.21 34.18 -29.24
N THR A 65 17.40 35.16 -28.88
CA THR A 65 17.83 36.11 -27.85
C THR A 65 17.94 35.24 -26.61
N PRO A 66 19.12 35.17 -25.95
CA PRO A 66 19.28 34.30 -24.80
C PRO A 66 18.20 34.67 -23.78
N THR A 67 17.28 33.73 -23.57
CA THR A 67 16.30 33.83 -22.51
C THR A 67 17.08 34.03 -21.21
N PRO A 68 16.76 35.03 -20.38
CA PRO A 68 17.39 35.14 -19.07
C PRO A 68 17.26 33.77 -18.35
N PRO A 69 18.31 33.31 -17.65
CA PRO A 69 18.27 32.03 -16.96
C PRO A 69 17.07 32.00 -16.01
N SER A 70 16.41 30.85 -15.93
CA SER A 70 15.22 30.73 -15.09
C SER A 70 15.60 31.09 -13.64
N PRO A 71 14.71 31.80 -12.92
CA PRO A 71 14.95 32.16 -11.52
C PRO A 71 15.12 30.95 -10.59
N LEU A 72 14.87 29.72 -11.08
CA LEU A 72 14.96 28.47 -10.34
C LEU A 72 16.20 27.63 -10.67
N ALA A 73 17.03 28.05 -11.64
CA ALA A 73 18.22 27.30 -12.09
C ALA A 73 19.22 26.97 -10.96
N GLU A 74 19.21 27.75 -9.87
CA GLU A 74 20.10 27.58 -8.71
C GLU A 74 19.38 27.16 -7.43
N VAL A 75 18.10 26.75 -7.48
CA VAL A 75 17.33 26.36 -6.28
C VAL A 75 17.47 24.84 -6.06
N PRO A 76 18.19 24.39 -5.00
CA PRO A 76 18.36 22.96 -4.73
C PRO A 76 17.21 22.38 -3.89
N ASP A 77 16.37 23.22 -3.30
CA ASP A 77 15.34 22.83 -2.34
C ASP A 77 14.15 23.80 -2.47
N LEU A 78 13.01 23.27 -2.90
CA LEU A 78 11.78 24.05 -3.13
C LEU A 78 11.19 24.63 -1.83
N ASN A 79 11.65 24.18 -0.66
CA ASN A 79 11.26 24.80 0.62
C ASN A 79 11.98 26.12 0.90
N GLN A 80 12.99 26.46 0.10
CA GLN A 80 13.84 27.65 0.29
C GLN A 80 13.64 28.69 -0.81
N LEU A 81 12.46 28.67 -1.45
CA LEU A 81 12.10 29.62 -2.50
C LEU A 81 11.99 31.05 -1.94
N SER A 82 12.58 31.99 -2.67
CA SER A 82 12.35 33.42 -2.46
C SER A 82 10.91 33.80 -2.82
N GLU A 83 10.44 34.95 -2.33
CA GLU A 83 9.14 35.50 -2.72
C GLU A 83 9.04 35.70 -4.24
N VAL A 84 7.90 35.30 -4.82
CA VAL A 84 7.58 35.56 -6.24
C VAL A 84 7.61 37.06 -6.53
N PRO A 85 8.35 37.52 -7.56
CA PRO A 85 8.51 38.94 -7.86
C PRO A 85 7.31 39.49 -8.64
N ILE A 86 6.15 39.63 -7.97
CA ILE A 86 4.92 40.12 -8.60
C ILE A 86 4.74 41.64 -8.50
N ASP A 87 4.39 42.29 -9.61
CA ASP A 87 4.02 43.70 -9.63
C ASP A 87 2.52 43.85 -9.39
N THR A 88 2.15 44.14 -8.14
CA THR A 88 0.75 44.36 -7.72
C THR A 88 0.05 45.53 -8.44
N SER A 89 0.79 46.38 -9.17
CA SER A 89 0.22 47.46 -9.96
C SER A 89 -0.06 47.10 -11.43
N ALA A 90 0.48 45.98 -11.90
CA ALA A 90 0.28 45.48 -13.26
C ALA A 90 -1.02 44.68 -13.39
N ARG A 91 -1.57 44.65 -14.61
CA ARG A 91 -2.58 43.64 -14.99
C ARG A 91 -1.86 42.43 -15.57
N TYR A 92 -2.39 41.25 -15.31
CA TYR A 92 -1.81 40.00 -15.80
C TYR A 92 -2.76 39.27 -16.76
N ARG A 93 -2.19 38.45 -17.63
CA ARG A 93 -2.90 37.47 -18.47
C ARG A 93 -2.17 36.13 -18.42
N LEU A 94 -2.84 35.08 -18.89
CA LEU A 94 -2.26 33.74 -18.99
C LEU A 94 -1.20 33.69 -20.10
N LYS A 95 -0.10 32.98 -19.84
CA LYS A 95 0.91 32.57 -20.83
C LYS A 95 1.20 31.07 -20.73
N THR A 96 1.75 30.51 -21.80
CA THR A 96 2.36 29.18 -21.75
C THR A 96 3.65 29.25 -20.92
N PRO A 97 3.89 28.30 -19.99
CA PRO A 97 5.15 28.24 -19.25
C PRO A 97 6.36 28.04 -20.18
N ASP A 98 7.51 28.58 -19.79
CA ASP A 98 8.77 28.45 -20.53
C ASP A 98 9.41 27.06 -20.27
N PHE A 99 10.03 26.44 -21.29
CA PHE A 99 10.60 25.08 -21.17
C PHE A 99 11.68 25.00 -20.09
N ASP A 100 12.66 25.92 -20.14
CA ASP A 100 13.77 25.96 -19.18
C ASP A 100 13.27 26.11 -17.74
N LEU A 101 12.16 26.83 -17.54
CA LEU A 101 11.55 27.01 -16.22
C LEU A 101 10.92 25.70 -15.71
N LEU A 102 10.14 24.99 -16.55
CA LEU A 102 9.58 23.68 -16.18
C LEU A 102 10.67 22.63 -15.95
N TYR A 103 11.75 22.71 -16.73
CA TYR A 103 12.91 21.83 -16.59
C TYR A 103 13.66 22.05 -15.28
N ASP A 104 13.96 23.31 -14.93
CA ASP A 104 14.58 23.65 -13.65
C ASP A 104 13.68 23.23 -12.47
N TRP A 105 12.37 23.37 -12.62
CA TRP A 105 11.38 22.89 -11.66
C TRP A 105 11.48 21.40 -11.40
N LEU A 106 11.56 20.61 -12.47
CA LEU A 106 11.73 19.17 -12.40
C LEU A 106 13.01 18.79 -11.63
N ILE A 107 14.12 19.48 -11.92
CA ILE A 107 15.41 19.29 -11.23
C ILE A 107 15.34 19.70 -9.76
N ALA A 108 14.68 20.82 -9.44
CA ALA A 108 14.54 21.29 -8.07
C ALA A 108 13.63 20.37 -7.24
N ALA A 109 12.54 19.88 -7.83
CA ALA A 109 11.66 18.89 -7.22
C ALA A 109 12.42 17.59 -6.88
N HIS A 110 13.37 17.17 -7.72
CA HIS A 110 14.24 16.02 -7.45
C HIS A 110 15.08 16.16 -6.18
N LYS A 111 15.67 17.35 -6.00
CA LYS A 111 16.65 17.60 -4.94
C LYS A 111 15.98 17.95 -3.61
N THR A 112 14.68 18.22 -3.63
CA THR A 112 13.88 18.54 -2.45
C THR A 112 13.63 17.28 -1.62
N PRO A 113 13.92 17.26 -0.30
CA PRO A 113 13.71 16.07 0.53
C PRO A 113 12.25 15.58 0.52
N GLU A 114 12.06 14.27 0.42
CA GLU A 114 10.74 13.62 0.26
C GLU A 114 9.68 14.17 1.25
N ARG A 115 10.08 14.53 2.49
CA ARG A 115 9.16 14.96 3.56
C ARG A 115 8.47 16.32 3.46
N SER A 116 8.52 17.01 2.32
CA SER A 116 8.23 18.45 2.30
C SER A 116 7.30 18.96 1.20
N LEU A 117 6.99 18.15 0.19
CA LEU A 117 6.00 18.48 -0.84
C LEU A 117 4.84 17.50 -0.73
N PRO A 118 3.59 17.84 -1.10
CA PRO A 118 2.54 16.85 -1.28
C PRO A 118 3.03 15.76 -2.24
N TYR A 119 3.39 14.60 -1.70
CA TYR A 119 4.63 13.86 -1.99
C TYR A 119 4.88 13.40 -3.44
N TYR A 120 3.88 13.36 -4.33
CA TYR A 120 4.05 12.89 -5.71
C TYR A 120 3.21 13.64 -6.75
N SER A 121 2.49 14.69 -6.34
CA SER A 121 1.55 15.44 -7.20
C SER A 121 2.23 16.31 -8.26
N ILE A 122 3.43 16.82 -7.97
CA ILE A 122 4.09 17.79 -8.85
C ILE A 122 4.58 17.14 -10.15
N PHE A 123 4.99 15.87 -10.15
CA PHE A 123 5.54 15.22 -11.34
C PHE A 123 4.48 14.94 -12.38
N ASP A 124 3.32 14.42 -12.00
CA ASP A 124 2.18 14.23 -12.92
C ASP A 124 1.73 15.57 -13.53
N LEU A 125 1.80 16.64 -12.73
CA LEU A 125 1.44 17.98 -13.19
C LEU A 125 2.46 18.55 -14.17
N LEU A 126 3.76 18.45 -13.85
CA LEU A 126 4.83 18.83 -14.77
C LEU A 126 4.77 17.99 -16.06
N ALA A 127 4.47 16.70 -15.95
CA ALA A 127 4.30 15.79 -17.09
C ALA A 127 3.19 16.25 -18.03
N PHE A 128 2.05 16.59 -17.45
CA PHE A 128 0.93 17.14 -18.19
C PHE A 128 1.29 18.50 -18.82
N ASP A 129 1.98 19.38 -18.09
CA ASP A 129 2.40 20.69 -18.60
C ASP A 129 3.40 20.59 -19.76
N PHE A 130 4.38 19.68 -19.70
CA PHE A 130 5.30 19.43 -20.82
C PHE A 130 4.53 18.99 -22.06
N THR A 131 3.66 17.98 -21.93
CA THR A 131 2.85 17.44 -23.04
C THR A 131 1.95 18.51 -23.65
N ARG A 132 1.29 19.32 -22.81
CA ARG A 132 0.36 20.37 -23.25
C ARG A 132 1.07 21.58 -23.84
N SER A 133 2.21 21.99 -23.28
CA SER A 133 2.92 23.22 -23.65
C SER A 133 3.85 23.03 -24.84
N PHE A 134 4.39 21.82 -25.01
CA PHE A 134 5.37 21.50 -26.06
C PHE A 134 4.97 20.28 -26.88
N PRO A 135 3.75 20.22 -27.46
CA PRO A 135 3.27 19.03 -28.16
C PRO A 135 4.12 18.68 -29.39
N GLN A 136 4.81 19.64 -30.00
CA GLN A 136 5.71 19.43 -31.15
C GLN A 136 7.18 19.20 -30.75
N GLY A 137 7.45 19.13 -29.45
CA GLY A 137 8.80 19.09 -28.87
C GLY A 137 9.41 20.47 -28.61
N ALA A 138 10.28 20.56 -27.62
CA ALA A 138 11.09 21.74 -27.30
C ALA A 138 12.48 21.60 -27.95
N GLY A 139 12.98 22.68 -28.56
CA GLY A 139 14.12 22.67 -29.49
C GLY A 139 15.52 22.32 -28.95
N GLN A 140 15.67 21.83 -27.71
CA GLN A 140 16.97 21.57 -27.06
C GLN A 140 17.16 20.09 -26.68
N LEU A 141 17.42 19.26 -27.70
CA LEU A 141 17.44 17.80 -27.59
C LEU A 141 18.63 17.25 -26.79
N GLU A 142 19.83 17.77 -27.00
CA GLU A 142 21.06 17.09 -26.56
C GLU A 142 21.33 17.17 -25.05
N LEU A 143 20.94 18.27 -24.40
CA LEU A 143 21.11 18.46 -22.95
C LEU A 143 20.25 17.47 -22.14
N VAL A 144 19.01 17.24 -22.57
CA VAL A 144 18.07 16.30 -21.94
C VAL A 144 18.61 14.86 -21.96
N PHE A 145 19.24 14.45 -23.07
CA PHE A 145 19.80 13.11 -23.22
C PHE A 145 21.14 12.91 -22.48
N GLU A 146 21.96 13.95 -22.33
CA GLU A 146 23.19 13.85 -21.53
C GLU A 146 22.90 13.84 -20.03
N GLU A 147 21.95 14.66 -19.55
CA GLU A 147 21.61 14.74 -18.13
C GLU A 147 20.84 13.50 -17.63
N ALA A 148 19.98 12.91 -18.48
CA ALA A 148 19.29 11.64 -18.18
C ALA A 148 20.27 10.47 -17.93
N LYS A 149 21.51 10.52 -18.45
CA LYS A 149 22.54 9.49 -18.25
C LYS A 149 23.30 9.62 -16.93
N GLU A 150 23.34 10.81 -16.32
CA GLU A 150 24.04 11.04 -15.06
C GLU A 150 23.18 10.72 -13.82
N ALA A 151 21.86 10.63 -13.97
CA ALA A 151 20.95 10.23 -12.91
C ALA A 151 21.12 8.73 -12.59
N LEU A 152 21.84 8.41 -11.51
CA LEU A 152 22.15 7.04 -11.09
C LEU A 152 20.93 6.16 -10.73
N TYR A 153 19.73 6.75 -10.72
CA TYR A 153 18.44 6.09 -10.63
C TYR A 153 17.45 6.90 -11.49
N PRO A 154 16.92 6.35 -12.59
CA PRO A 154 15.82 7.00 -13.30
C PRO A 154 14.60 6.91 -12.39
N TYR A 155 14.25 8.00 -11.72
CA TYR A 155 12.89 8.16 -11.23
C TYR A 155 12.01 8.32 -12.47
N GLU A 156 11.27 7.26 -12.79
CA GLU A 156 10.42 7.08 -13.98
C GLU A 156 9.56 8.29 -14.31
N SER A 157 8.92 8.89 -13.29
CA SER A 157 8.04 10.05 -13.43
C SER A 157 8.78 11.34 -13.78
N MET A 158 10.10 11.40 -13.56
CA MET A 158 10.86 12.64 -13.64
C MET A 158 11.35 12.91 -15.06
N ASN A 159 12.07 11.97 -15.66
CA ASN A 159 12.69 12.19 -16.97
C ASN A 159 11.74 11.92 -18.14
N TRP A 160 10.65 11.19 -17.90
CA TRP A 160 9.79 10.71 -18.97
C TRP A 160 9.12 11.81 -19.80
N PRO A 161 8.49 12.84 -19.23
CA PRO A 161 7.82 13.87 -20.03
C PRO A 161 8.80 14.71 -20.87
N VAL A 162 9.99 14.95 -20.32
CA VAL A 162 11.07 15.64 -21.03
C VAL A 162 11.60 14.76 -22.18
N LEU A 163 11.73 13.46 -21.93
CA LEU A 163 12.10 12.48 -22.96
C LEU A 163 11.07 12.40 -24.09
N GLN A 164 9.76 12.38 -23.78
CA GLN A 164 8.70 12.42 -24.79
C GLN A 164 8.85 13.66 -25.68
N THR A 165 9.03 14.82 -25.04
CA THR A 165 9.25 16.11 -25.71
C THR A 165 10.48 16.07 -26.62
N ALA A 166 11.56 15.42 -26.17
CA ALA A 166 12.78 15.26 -26.95
C ALA A 166 12.61 14.29 -28.13
N VAL A 167 11.93 13.16 -27.94
CA VAL A 167 11.63 12.22 -29.04
C VAL A 167 10.87 12.93 -30.15
N VAL A 168 9.82 13.70 -29.81
CA VAL A 168 9.01 14.40 -30.82
C VAL A 168 9.80 15.49 -31.53
N ALA A 169 10.56 16.31 -30.79
CA ALA A 169 11.42 17.32 -31.41
C ALA A 169 12.43 16.67 -32.37
N TYR A 170 13.02 15.52 -32.01
CA TYR A 170 13.96 14.81 -32.89
C TYR A 170 13.28 14.33 -34.18
N LEU A 171 12.11 13.70 -34.07
CA LEU A 171 11.33 13.23 -35.23
C LEU A 171 10.99 14.39 -36.17
N ASN A 172 10.55 15.52 -35.61
CA ASN A 172 10.15 16.71 -36.36
C ASN A 172 11.33 17.42 -37.03
N GLN A 173 12.43 17.63 -36.31
CA GLN A 173 13.62 18.32 -36.83
C GLN A 173 14.28 17.53 -37.95
N ASN A 174 14.28 16.20 -37.86
CA ASN A 174 14.90 15.31 -38.85
C ASN A 174 13.91 14.81 -39.92
N GLN A 175 12.64 15.23 -39.87
CA GLN A 175 11.59 14.83 -40.82
C GLN A 175 11.47 13.29 -40.97
N ILE A 176 11.54 12.58 -39.86
CA ILE A 176 11.49 11.11 -39.85
C ILE A 176 10.07 10.65 -40.16
N VAL A 177 9.90 9.74 -41.11
CA VAL A 177 8.60 9.12 -41.41
C VAL A 177 8.48 7.81 -40.64
N LEU A 178 7.49 7.72 -39.76
CA LEU A 178 7.19 6.47 -39.04
C LEU A 178 6.56 5.44 -39.99
N GLU A 179 6.91 4.18 -39.79
CA GLU A 179 6.35 3.04 -40.52
C GLU A 179 6.02 1.92 -39.54
N ASP A 180 4.81 1.36 -39.62
CA ASP A 180 4.30 0.35 -38.68
C ASP A 180 5.26 -0.85 -38.54
N GLY A 181 5.66 -1.15 -37.30
CA GLY A 181 6.56 -2.26 -36.97
C GLY A 181 8.00 -2.11 -37.45
N LYS A 182 8.44 -0.90 -37.85
CA LYS A 182 9.84 -0.64 -38.24
C LYS A 182 10.60 0.16 -37.17
N PRO A 183 11.53 -0.47 -36.45
CA PRO A 183 12.29 0.20 -35.39
C PRO A 183 13.19 1.32 -35.90
N ILE A 184 13.33 2.38 -35.09
CA ILE A 184 14.23 3.52 -35.35
C ILE A 184 15.15 3.68 -34.13
N ASN A 185 16.46 3.74 -34.35
CA ASN A 185 17.44 3.92 -33.27
C ASN A 185 17.89 5.39 -33.20
N ILE A 186 17.73 6.04 -32.05
CA ILE A 186 18.13 7.44 -31.83
C ILE A 186 18.80 7.59 -30.47
N LEU A 187 20.01 8.15 -30.41
CA LEU A 187 20.67 8.57 -29.15
C LEU A 187 20.71 7.52 -28.00
N GLY A 188 20.69 6.22 -28.29
CA GLY A 188 20.64 5.14 -27.28
C GLY A 188 19.23 4.66 -26.91
N LEU A 189 18.21 5.16 -27.60
CA LEU A 189 16.83 4.68 -27.60
C LEU A 189 16.53 3.83 -28.85
N THR A 190 15.66 2.84 -28.67
CA THR A 190 14.96 2.15 -29.75
C THR A 190 13.50 2.61 -29.75
N LEU A 191 13.01 3.14 -30.87
CA LEU A 191 11.62 3.50 -31.06
C LEU A 191 10.93 2.43 -31.91
N ASN A 192 9.88 1.80 -31.40
CA ASN A 192 9.08 0.79 -32.09
C ASN A 192 7.66 1.35 -32.36
N PRO A 193 7.44 1.96 -33.54
CA PRO A 193 6.16 2.59 -33.87
C PRO A 193 5.09 1.56 -34.24
N LYS A 194 3.89 1.73 -33.67
CA LYS A 194 2.66 1.02 -33.99
C LYS A 194 1.62 1.99 -34.52
N ALA A 195 1.10 1.76 -35.72
CA ALA A 195 0.00 2.58 -36.25
C ALA A 195 -1.33 2.21 -35.58
N VAL A 196 -2.13 3.21 -35.20
CA VAL A 196 -3.43 3.03 -34.54
C VAL A 196 -4.50 3.94 -35.18
N ASP A 197 -5.77 3.55 -35.07
CA ASP A 197 -6.92 4.34 -35.49
C ASP A 197 -7.76 4.69 -34.26
N LEU A 198 -7.71 5.96 -33.85
CA LEU A 198 -8.48 6.48 -32.70
C LEU A 198 -9.82 7.10 -33.12
N GLY A 199 -10.32 6.75 -34.31
CA GLY A 199 -11.60 7.22 -34.84
C GLY A 199 -11.61 8.69 -35.28
N ILE A 200 -10.43 9.31 -35.42
CA ILE A 200 -10.29 10.71 -35.83
C ILE A 200 -10.02 10.76 -37.33
N ALA A 201 -11.02 11.21 -38.08
CA ALA A 201 -11.00 11.21 -39.54
C ALA A 201 -9.80 11.99 -40.11
N ASP A 202 -9.18 11.42 -41.14
CA ASP A 202 -8.07 12.01 -41.91
C ASP A 202 -6.80 12.30 -41.10
N ARG A 203 -6.60 11.62 -39.96
CA ARG A 203 -5.37 11.66 -39.14
C ARG A 203 -4.82 10.25 -38.95
N LEU A 204 -3.49 10.11 -38.94
CA LEU A 204 -2.82 8.86 -38.61
C LEU A 204 -2.19 9.00 -37.23
N ASP A 205 -2.57 8.11 -36.32
CA ASP A 205 -2.11 8.11 -34.94
C ASP A 205 -1.13 6.94 -34.72
N TRP A 206 -0.23 7.11 -33.75
CA TRP A 206 0.84 6.18 -33.46
C TRP A 206 0.98 5.94 -31.97
N LEU A 207 1.22 4.70 -31.57
CA LEU A 207 1.77 4.33 -30.27
C LEU A 207 3.22 3.95 -30.50
N VAL A 208 4.16 4.76 -30.00
CA VAL A 208 5.59 4.50 -30.16
C VAL A 208 6.15 3.95 -28.86
N GLU A 209 6.42 2.65 -28.81
CA GLU A 209 7.18 2.06 -27.71
C GLU A 209 8.62 2.58 -27.76
N VAL A 210 9.15 2.97 -26.60
CA VAL A 210 10.49 3.52 -26.43
C VAL A 210 11.25 2.68 -25.42
N GLU A 211 12.34 2.07 -25.86
CA GLU A 211 13.19 1.22 -25.03
C GLU A 211 14.60 1.83 -24.93
N SER A 212 15.21 1.80 -23.73
CA SER A 212 16.62 2.10 -23.56
C SER A 212 17.28 1.25 -22.47
N ASN A 213 18.29 0.49 -22.86
CA ASN A 213 19.16 -0.22 -21.92
C ASN A 213 20.14 0.71 -21.19
N GLU A 214 20.46 1.87 -21.76
CA GLU A 214 21.36 2.85 -21.11
C GLU A 214 20.64 3.62 -20.00
N LEU A 215 19.34 3.88 -20.18
CA LEU A 215 18.50 4.60 -19.23
C LEU A 215 17.60 3.68 -18.40
N TYR A 216 17.71 2.36 -18.56
CA TYR A 216 16.88 1.35 -17.90
C TYR A 216 15.38 1.66 -17.97
N LEU A 217 14.86 1.94 -19.17
CA LEU A 217 13.46 2.33 -19.36
C LEU A 217 12.77 1.59 -20.50
N LEU A 218 11.47 1.38 -20.32
CA LEU A 218 10.51 0.96 -21.34
C LEU A 218 9.23 1.80 -21.20
N GLY A 219 8.81 2.53 -22.23
CA GLY A 219 7.62 3.39 -22.17
C GLY A 219 6.91 3.55 -23.50
N VAL A 220 5.82 4.33 -23.55
CA VAL A 220 5.02 4.58 -24.76
C VAL A 220 4.77 6.06 -24.99
N VAL A 221 5.14 6.56 -26.17
CA VAL A 221 4.86 7.93 -26.60
C VAL A 221 3.75 7.90 -27.65
N PRO A 222 2.52 8.32 -27.32
CA PRO A 222 1.43 8.39 -28.28
C PRO A 222 1.55 9.67 -29.12
N LEU A 223 1.46 9.54 -30.44
CA LEU A 223 1.68 10.63 -31.40
C LEU A 223 0.53 10.75 -32.40
N ALA A 224 0.24 11.98 -32.81
CA ALA A 224 -0.61 12.29 -33.95
C ALA A 224 0.26 12.80 -35.11
N SER A 225 -0.03 12.35 -36.33
CA SER A 225 0.58 12.90 -37.55
C SER A 225 -0.26 14.05 -38.09
N GLU A 226 0.32 15.25 -38.10
CA GLU A 226 -0.30 16.46 -38.62
C GLU A 226 -0.27 16.49 -40.16
N GLN A 227 -1.15 17.27 -40.78
CA GLN A 227 -1.16 17.46 -42.25
C GLN A 227 0.16 18.03 -42.80
N SER A 228 0.93 18.72 -41.96
CA SER A 228 2.26 19.23 -42.29
C SER A 228 3.34 18.14 -42.36
N GLY A 229 3.04 16.92 -41.94
CA GLY A 229 4.00 15.82 -41.79
C GLY A 229 4.81 15.90 -40.49
N GLN A 230 4.45 16.79 -39.57
CA GLN A 230 5.01 16.84 -38.21
C GLN A 230 4.20 15.97 -37.25
N TYR A 231 4.84 15.54 -36.18
CA TYR A 231 4.23 14.81 -35.09
C TYR A 231 3.92 15.75 -33.92
N THR A 232 2.80 15.47 -33.27
CA THR A 232 2.42 16.04 -31.99
C THR A 232 2.22 14.91 -30.98
N THR A 233 2.63 15.09 -29.72
CA THR A 233 2.21 14.16 -28.66
C THR A 233 0.70 14.23 -28.46
N LEU A 234 0.06 13.07 -28.35
CA LEU A 234 -1.32 12.99 -27.89
C LEU A 234 -1.35 13.13 -26.36
N PRO A 235 -2.39 13.76 -25.79
CA PRO A 235 -2.57 13.80 -24.33
C PRO A 235 -2.57 12.38 -23.75
N ASN A 236 -1.79 12.16 -22.68
CA ASN A 236 -1.67 10.85 -22.05
C ASN A 236 -1.20 10.94 -20.60
N THR A 237 -1.49 9.89 -19.83
CA THR A 237 -0.97 9.66 -18.47
C THR A 237 -0.07 8.42 -18.41
N ILE A 238 0.48 7.97 -19.54
CA ILE A 238 1.23 6.70 -19.62
C ILE A 238 2.62 6.88 -19.03
N GLY A 239 2.89 6.23 -17.90
CA GLY A 239 4.22 6.19 -17.27
C GLY A 239 5.16 5.18 -17.94
N PRO A 240 6.49 5.33 -17.80
CA PRO A 240 7.45 4.31 -18.22
C PRO A 240 7.61 3.24 -17.13
N ILE A 241 8.26 2.14 -17.47
CA ILE A 241 8.71 1.07 -16.57
C ILE A 241 10.23 1.20 -16.40
N ASN A 242 10.74 1.20 -15.16
CA ASN A 242 12.15 1.12 -14.83
C ASN A 242 12.61 -0.33 -14.92
N THR A 243 13.29 -0.66 -16.00
CA THR A 243 13.74 -2.03 -16.28
C THR A 243 14.93 -2.47 -15.43
N LEU A 244 15.50 -1.59 -14.60
CA LEU A 244 16.47 -1.95 -13.55
C LEU A 244 15.78 -2.43 -12.27
N MET A 245 14.65 -1.80 -11.91
CA MET A 245 13.87 -2.16 -10.72
C MET A 245 12.96 -3.36 -11.00
N TYR A 246 12.40 -3.43 -12.21
CA TYR A 246 11.53 -4.49 -12.70
C TYR A 246 12.28 -5.34 -13.74
N ASP A 247 13.33 -6.02 -13.29
CA ASP A 247 14.25 -6.79 -14.14
C ASP A 247 13.78 -8.23 -14.43
N TYR A 248 12.73 -8.71 -13.77
CA TYR A 248 12.18 -10.06 -13.97
C TYR A 248 11.26 -10.11 -15.18
N ASP A 249 10.33 -9.16 -15.26
CA ASP A 249 9.46 -8.98 -16.42
C ASP A 249 9.12 -7.50 -16.61
N ALA A 250 9.27 -6.98 -17.82
CA ALA A 250 8.84 -5.63 -18.17
C ALA A 250 8.37 -5.65 -19.61
N LYS A 251 7.07 -5.41 -19.84
CA LYS A 251 6.47 -5.49 -21.17
C LYS A 251 5.43 -4.41 -21.40
N VAL A 252 5.32 -4.03 -22.66
CA VAL A 252 4.24 -3.23 -23.23
C VAL A 252 3.56 -4.08 -24.31
N SER A 253 2.23 -4.01 -24.41
CA SER A 253 1.48 -4.62 -25.51
C SER A 253 0.38 -3.68 -26.02
N PHE A 254 0.09 -3.80 -27.31
CA PHE A 254 -0.93 -3.08 -28.06
C PHE A 254 -1.92 -4.03 -28.76
N GLU A 255 -1.98 -5.30 -28.32
CA GLU A 255 -2.74 -6.36 -29.01
C GLU A 255 -4.19 -6.50 -28.54
N TYR A 256 -4.56 -5.83 -27.45
CA TYR A 256 -5.81 -6.04 -26.74
C TYR A 256 -6.70 -4.79 -26.81
N ASP A 257 -8.01 -5.04 -26.88
CA ASP A 257 -9.09 -4.08 -26.64
C ASP A 257 -9.85 -4.58 -25.42
N PHE A 258 -9.54 -4.01 -24.26
CA PHE A 258 -10.13 -4.35 -22.96
C PHE A 258 -11.49 -3.69 -22.74
N THR A 259 -11.80 -2.65 -23.51
CA THR A 259 -13.05 -1.88 -23.35
C THR A 259 -14.13 -2.27 -24.35
N GLY A 260 -13.76 -2.93 -25.44
CA GLY A 260 -14.66 -3.39 -26.50
C GLY A 260 -15.14 -2.25 -27.40
N ASP A 261 -14.48 -1.09 -27.36
CA ASP A 261 -14.85 0.09 -28.14
C ASP A 261 -14.24 0.08 -29.56
N GLY A 262 -13.47 -0.96 -29.90
CA GLY A 262 -12.81 -1.16 -31.18
C GLY A 262 -11.51 -0.38 -31.32
N GLN A 263 -11.04 0.29 -30.27
CA GLN A 263 -9.76 0.99 -30.23
C GLN A 263 -8.72 0.15 -29.49
N ILE A 264 -7.44 0.41 -29.79
CA ILE A 264 -6.33 -0.27 -29.11
C ILE A 264 -6.12 0.35 -27.73
N ASP A 265 -6.01 -0.52 -26.73
CA ASP A 265 -5.60 -0.16 -25.38
C ASP A 265 -4.09 -0.41 -25.19
N VAL A 266 -3.49 0.26 -24.19
CA VAL A 266 -2.09 0.05 -23.81
C VAL A 266 -2.04 -0.82 -22.56
N PHE A 267 -1.42 -1.98 -22.69
CA PHE A 267 -1.14 -2.89 -21.58
C PHE A 267 0.32 -2.76 -21.15
N GLN A 268 0.57 -2.58 -19.86
CA GLN A 268 1.91 -2.65 -19.27
C GLN A 268 1.94 -3.68 -18.15
N THR A 269 3.01 -4.46 -18.08
CA THR A 269 3.32 -5.31 -16.92
C THR A 269 4.75 -5.07 -16.48
N ALA A 270 4.98 -5.09 -15.17
CA ALA A 270 6.29 -4.94 -14.58
C ALA A 270 6.41 -5.87 -13.36
N GLU A 271 7.54 -6.57 -13.22
CA GLU A 271 7.87 -7.47 -12.11
C GLU A 271 9.36 -7.35 -11.77
N GLY A 272 9.66 -7.26 -10.47
CA GLY A 272 11.01 -7.21 -9.92
C GLY A 272 11.06 -7.64 -8.46
N TYR A 273 12.19 -7.40 -7.79
CA TYR A 273 12.41 -7.84 -6.41
C TYR A 273 13.05 -6.78 -5.51
N LEU A 274 12.38 -6.46 -4.39
CA LEU A 274 12.87 -5.51 -3.38
C LEU A 274 12.54 -5.98 -1.95
N GLY A 275 13.11 -7.12 -1.53
CA GLY A 275 12.77 -7.74 -0.24
C GLY A 275 11.41 -8.47 -0.23
N GLY A 276 10.87 -8.69 -1.43
CA GLY A 276 9.59 -9.27 -1.81
C GLY A 276 9.38 -9.01 -3.31
N THR A 277 8.48 -9.74 -3.97
CA THR A 277 8.14 -9.46 -5.37
C THR A 277 7.37 -8.15 -5.42
N ILE A 278 7.88 -7.22 -6.22
CA ILE A 278 7.20 -5.97 -6.56
C ILE A 278 6.68 -6.10 -7.99
N ALA A 279 5.39 -5.89 -8.20
CA ALA A 279 4.81 -6.08 -9.52
C ALA A 279 3.52 -5.29 -9.70
N TYR A 280 3.24 -4.92 -10.95
CA TYR A 280 1.97 -4.30 -11.30
C TYR A 280 1.57 -4.58 -12.75
N ILE A 281 0.27 -4.43 -13.00
CA ILE A 281 -0.32 -4.37 -14.34
C ILE A 281 -1.02 -3.03 -14.50
N ASN A 282 -0.73 -2.29 -15.57
CA ASN A 282 -1.48 -1.09 -15.94
C ASN A 282 -2.22 -1.31 -17.25
N VAL A 283 -3.48 -0.87 -17.29
CA VAL A 283 -4.28 -0.78 -18.50
C VAL A 283 -4.61 0.68 -18.75
N TYR A 284 -4.30 1.20 -19.94
CA TYR A 284 -4.67 2.55 -20.37
C TYR A 284 -5.56 2.48 -21.60
N THR A 285 -6.57 3.36 -21.65
CA THR A 285 -7.51 3.41 -22.77
C THR A 285 -7.64 4.84 -23.31
N TRP A 286 -7.96 4.97 -24.59
CA TRP A 286 -8.23 6.27 -25.21
C TRP A 286 -9.65 6.73 -24.88
N ASP A 287 -9.80 7.79 -24.09
CA ASP A 287 -11.11 8.18 -23.62
C ASP A 287 -11.97 8.96 -24.64
N GLY A 288 -11.38 9.29 -25.80
CA GLY A 288 -11.90 10.24 -26.79
C GLY A 288 -11.05 11.51 -26.89
N SER A 289 -10.21 11.78 -25.89
CA SER A 289 -9.40 12.98 -25.77
C SER A 289 -7.99 12.73 -25.23
N THR A 290 -7.81 11.74 -24.37
CA THR A 290 -6.52 11.38 -23.75
C THR A 290 -6.40 9.87 -23.56
N PHE A 291 -5.17 9.36 -23.59
CA PHE A 291 -4.88 8.03 -23.04
C PHE A 291 -4.82 8.13 -21.52
N ALA A 292 -5.85 7.63 -20.82
CA ALA A 292 -5.95 7.67 -19.37
C ALA A 292 -5.72 6.28 -18.77
N LEU A 293 -5.13 6.23 -17.57
CA LEU A 293 -5.05 5.00 -16.77
C LEU A 293 -6.47 4.54 -16.45
N LEU A 294 -6.84 3.37 -16.94
CA LEU A 294 -8.11 2.73 -16.67
C LEU A 294 -8.06 2.01 -15.31
N GLU A 295 -7.02 1.21 -15.10
CA GLU A 295 -6.79 0.51 -13.83
C GLU A 295 -5.29 0.21 -13.64
N ASN A 296 -4.85 0.30 -12.38
CA ASN A 296 -3.57 -0.21 -11.91
C ASN A 296 -3.88 -1.37 -10.96
N ILE A 297 -3.47 -2.57 -11.35
CA ILE A 297 -3.60 -3.79 -10.56
C ILE A 297 -2.25 -4.00 -9.87
N ASP A 298 -2.20 -3.79 -8.56
CA ASP A 298 -1.02 -4.11 -7.75
C ASP A 298 -0.95 -5.62 -7.56
N THR A 299 0.08 -6.23 -8.15
CA THR A 299 0.36 -7.66 -8.05
C THR A 299 1.58 -7.94 -7.17
N SER A 300 2.03 -6.93 -6.42
CA SER A 300 3.11 -7.07 -5.46
C SER A 300 2.70 -8.01 -4.34
N VAL A 301 3.61 -8.92 -4.00
CA VAL A 301 3.34 -9.93 -2.97
C VAL A 301 4.39 -9.83 -1.86
N PRO A 302 3.96 -9.50 -0.63
CA PRO A 302 4.88 -9.35 0.48
C PRO A 302 5.40 -10.72 0.90
N LYS A 303 6.73 -10.86 1.01
CA LYS A 303 7.58 -11.87 1.70
C LYS A 303 7.23 -13.38 1.65
N TYR A 304 5.97 -13.77 1.63
CA TYR A 304 5.51 -15.10 1.28
C TYR A 304 5.92 -15.45 -0.15
N LYS A 305 5.90 -16.73 -0.49
CA LYS A 305 6.02 -17.19 -1.88
C LYS A 305 4.66 -17.21 -2.57
N PRO A 306 4.02 -16.07 -2.88
CA PRO A 306 3.19 -16.06 -4.05
C PRO A 306 4.03 -15.82 -5.27
N SER A 307 3.88 -16.72 -6.24
CA SER A 307 4.14 -16.38 -7.62
C SER A 307 2.85 -15.84 -8.19
N VAL A 308 2.87 -14.59 -8.64
CA VAL A 308 1.76 -14.05 -9.41
C VAL A 308 1.99 -14.40 -10.86
N THR A 309 0.96 -14.90 -11.52
CA THR A 309 0.92 -15.06 -12.96
C THR A 309 -0.36 -14.43 -13.48
N TYR A 310 -0.35 -14.04 -14.75
CA TYR A 310 -1.54 -13.48 -15.37
C TYR A 310 -1.80 -14.11 -16.74
N GLU A 311 -3.07 -14.19 -17.09
CA GLU A 311 -3.56 -14.61 -18.40
C GLU A 311 -4.53 -13.55 -18.95
N ILE A 312 -4.56 -13.39 -20.26
CA ILE A 312 -5.47 -12.49 -20.95
C ILE A 312 -6.32 -13.30 -21.94
N ASP A 313 -7.62 -13.32 -21.72
CA ASP A 313 -8.64 -13.97 -22.57
C ASP A 313 -10.02 -13.40 -22.22
N ASP A 314 -11.09 -13.81 -22.93
CA ASP A 314 -12.48 -13.47 -22.59
C ASP A 314 -13.00 -14.45 -21.52
N PHE A 315 -12.72 -14.15 -20.24
CA PHE A 315 -13.10 -15.00 -19.10
C PHE A 315 -14.55 -14.78 -18.66
N THR A 316 -15.10 -13.60 -18.89
CA THR A 316 -16.49 -13.26 -18.55
C THR A 316 -17.49 -13.66 -19.64
N GLY A 317 -17.02 -13.96 -20.86
CA GLY A 317 -17.82 -14.38 -22.00
C GLY A 317 -18.61 -13.24 -22.64
N ASP A 318 -18.16 -12.00 -22.44
CA ASP A 318 -18.82 -10.79 -22.93
C ASP A 318 -18.23 -10.27 -24.25
N GLY A 319 -17.21 -10.96 -24.77
CA GLY A 319 -16.57 -10.70 -26.05
C GLY A 319 -15.44 -9.68 -25.99
N VAL A 320 -15.01 -9.29 -24.79
CA VAL A 320 -13.91 -8.34 -24.54
C VAL A 320 -12.76 -9.05 -23.83
N ALA A 321 -11.54 -8.54 -23.94
CA ALA A 321 -10.41 -9.13 -23.21
C ALA A 321 -10.52 -8.81 -21.71
N ASP A 322 -10.24 -9.80 -20.86
CA ASP A 322 -10.15 -9.69 -19.42
C ASP A 322 -8.73 -10.02 -18.95
N VAL A 323 -8.32 -9.51 -17.79
CA VAL A 323 -7.08 -9.92 -17.12
C VAL A 323 -7.43 -10.85 -15.96
N LYS A 324 -6.99 -12.10 -16.04
CA LYS A 324 -7.05 -13.05 -14.92
C LYS A 324 -5.71 -13.05 -14.21
N VAL A 325 -5.67 -12.56 -12.98
CA VAL A 325 -4.52 -12.65 -12.08
C VAL A 325 -4.67 -13.89 -11.22
N MET A 326 -3.61 -14.69 -11.16
CA MET A 326 -3.55 -15.92 -10.37
C MET A 326 -2.40 -15.79 -9.38
N THR A 327 -2.73 -15.77 -8.10
CA THR A 327 -1.80 -15.67 -6.97
C THR A 327 -1.73 -17.02 -6.28
N LEU A 328 -0.66 -17.78 -6.52
CA LEU A 328 -0.43 -19.05 -5.84
C LEU A 328 0.01 -18.79 -4.40
N HIS A 329 -0.80 -19.06 -3.41
CA HIS A 329 -0.36 -19.01 -2.02
C HIS A 329 0.32 -20.33 -1.64
N GLU A 330 1.58 -20.25 -1.21
CA GLU A 330 2.31 -21.37 -0.61
C GLU A 330 2.71 -21.01 0.83
N VAL A 331 2.02 -21.60 1.80
CA VAL A 331 2.33 -21.43 3.23
C VAL A 331 2.85 -22.74 3.82
N ASN A 332 3.23 -22.70 5.10
CA ASN A 332 3.80 -23.84 5.80
C ASN A 332 2.87 -25.08 5.76
N PHE A 333 3.42 -26.26 6.06
CA PHE A 333 2.72 -27.55 6.03
C PHE A 333 2.20 -27.97 4.65
N ASN A 334 2.75 -27.39 3.57
CA ASN A 334 2.34 -27.60 2.19
C ASN A 334 0.89 -27.21 1.94
N CYS A 335 0.37 -26.26 2.72
CA CYS A 335 -0.93 -25.67 2.44
C CYS A 335 -0.78 -24.71 1.26
N THR A 336 -1.40 -25.07 0.14
CA THR A 336 -1.32 -24.33 -1.11
C THR A 336 -2.70 -24.09 -1.69
N TRP A 337 -2.94 -22.90 -2.23
CA TRP A 337 -4.15 -22.60 -2.99
C TRP A 337 -3.90 -21.48 -3.99
N ASP A 338 -4.68 -21.47 -5.06
CA ASP A 338 -4.66 -20.38 -6.03
C ASP A 338 -5.78 -19.39 -5.69
N GLU A 339 -5.42 -18.13 -5.51
CA GLU A 339 -6.37 -17.03 -5.53
C GLU A 339 -6.48 -16.51 -6.97
N VAL A 340 -7.71 -16.40 -7.48
CA VAL A 340 -7.98 -16.04 -8.87
C VAL A 340 -8.90 -14.83 -8.91
N ASP A 341 -8.35 -13.76 -9.47
CA ASP A 341 -9.03 -12.48 -9.63
C ASP A 341 -9.20 -12.18 -11.11
N ILE A 342 -10.43 -11.90 -11.52
CA ILE A 342 -10.74 -11.52 -12.91
C ILE A 342 -11.12 -10.04 -12.94
N TYR A 343 -10.36 -9.28 -13.73
CA TYR A 343 -10.56 -7.87 -14.00
C TYR A 343 -11.08 -7.70 -15.43
N SER A 344 -12.24 -7.05 -15.56
CA SER A 344 -12.92 -6.79 -16.83
C SER A 344 -13.35 -5.34 -16.93
N TRP A 345 -13.33 -4.77 -18.14
CA TRP A 345 -13.63 -3.35 -18.36
C TRP A 345 -14.59 -3.08 -19.51
N ASN A 346 -15.52 -3.99 -19.80
CA ASN A 346 -16.49 -3.81 -20.87
C ASN A 346 -17.21 -2.45 -20.79
N GLY A 347 -17.07 -1.63 -21.83
CA GLY A 347 -17.60 -0.27 -21.87
C GLY A 347 -16.98 0.67 -20.84
N ARG A 348 -15.74 0.40 -20.39
CA ARG A 348 -14.97 1.13 -19.37
C ARG A 348 -15.56 1.07 -17.96
N ILE A 349 -16.34 0.03 -17.67
CA ILE A 349 -16.90 -0.18 -16.33
C ILE A 349 -16.08 -1.29 -15.67
N PRO A 350 -15.22 -0.97 -14.68
CA PRO A 350 -14.45 -1.97 -13.96
C PRO A 350 -15.38 -2.98 -13.30
N GLN A 351 -15.18 -4.25 -13.61
CA GLN A 351 -15.80 -5.39 -12.94
C GLN A 351 -14.68 -6.25 -12.40
N HIS A 352 -14.66 -6.38 -11.07
CA HIS A 352 -13.74 -7.26 -10.37
C HIS A 352 -14.53 -8.45 -9.83
N GLN A 353 -14.20 -9.65 -10.31
CA GLN A 353 -14.79 -10.90 -9.85
C GLN A 353 -13.73 -11.70 -9.10
N LEU A 354 -13.91 -11.84 -7.79
CA LEU A 354 -13.19 -12.80 -6.97
C LEU A 354 -13.83 -14.17 -7.18
N MET A 355 -13.06 -15.18 -7.59
CA MET A 355 -13.59 -16.53 -7.75
C MET A 355 -13.83 -17.19 -6.38
N GLU A 356 -14.79 -18.12 -6.30
CA GLU A 356 -15.07 -18.88 -5.05
C GLU A 356 -13.83 -19.65 -4.55
N GLU A 357 -12.86 -19.89 -5.42
CA GLU A 357 -11.58 -20.57 -5.17
C GLU A 357 -10.58 -19.72 -4.35
N ASN A 358 -10.90 -18.43 -4.07
CA ASN A 358 -10.05 -17.54 -3.28
C ASN A 358 -10.01 -17.90 -1.78
N GLN A 359 -10.89 -18.78 -1.30
CA GLN A 359 -10.84 -19.25 0.07
C GLN A 359 -9.82 -20.38 0.22
N MET A 360 -8.89 -20.21 1.16
CA MET A 360 -7.95 -21.28 1.51
C MET A 360 -8.72 -22.59 1.81
N PRO A 361 -8.34 -23.70 1.17
CA PRO A 361 -9.18 -24.89 1.13
C PRO A 361 -9.16 -25.64 2.47
N ASP A 362 -10.25 -26.36 2.78
CA ASP A 362 -10.31 -27.28 3.93
C ASP A 362 -9.58 -28.60 3.59
N THR A 363 -8.27 -28.51 3.32
CA THR A 363 -7.37 -29.66 3.18
C THR A 363 -6.76 -30.03 4.52
N PRO A 364 -6.31 -31.29 4.71
CA PRO A 364 -5.60 -31.65 5.93
C PRO A 364 -4.31 -30.83 6.14
N GLU A 365 -3.62 -30.43 5.08
CA GLU A 365 -2.41 -29.60 5.12
C GLU A 365 -2.71 -28.20 5.68
N CYS A 366 -3.78 -27.55 5.19
CA CYS A 366 -4.20 -26.24 5.68
C CYS A 366 -4.76 -26.30 7.11
N ALA A 367 -5.38 -27.41 7.49
CA ALA A 367 -5.79 -27.64 8.88
C ALA A 367 -4.59 -27.83 9.83
N MET A 368 -3.52 -28.52 9.39
CA MET A 368 -2.25 -28.62 10.13
C MET A 368 -1.60 -27.25 10.29
N PHE A 369 -1.52 -26.47 9.21
CA PHE A 369 -1.00 -25.10 9.21
C PHE A 369 -1.70 -24.24 10.26
N HIS A 370 -3.03 -24.20 10.27
CA HIS A 370 -3.78 -23.41 11.23
C HIS A 370 -3.64 -23.86 12.68
N ALA A 371 -3.54 -25.16 12.92
CA ALA A 371 -3.51 -25.64 14.29
C ALA A 371 -2.14 -25.48 14.96
N ILE A 372 -1.05 -25.53 14.18
CA ILE A 372 0.33 -25.55 14.68
C ILE A 372 0.99 -24.18 14.59
N THR A 373 0.70 -23.40 13.54
CA THR A 373 1.26 -22.06 13.39
C THR A 373 0.78 -21.18 14.55
N PRO A 374 1.61 -20.30 15.12
CA PRO A 374 1.18 -19.37 16.17
C PRO A 374 0.22 -18.30 15.64
N SER A 375 -0.82 -17.97 16.42
CA SER A 375 -1.97 -17.13 15.99
C SER A 375 -1.64 -15.72 15.48
N ARG A 376 -0.41 -15.24 15.65
CA ARG A 376 0.04 -13.94 15.13
C ARG A 376 0.34 -13.96 13.61
N TYR A 377 0.23 -15.12 12.96
CA TYR A 377 0.68 -15.32 11.58
C TYR A 377 -0.42 -15.87 10.64
N TYR A 378 -1.72 -15.88 11.02
CA TYR A 378 -2.84 -16.30 10.15
C TYR A 378 -4.24 -15.84 10.61
N SER A 379 -5.27 -16.14 9.80
CA SER A 379 -6.65 -15.68 9.92
C SER A 379 -7.38 -16.14 11.18
N GLU A 380 -7.67 -15.18 12.07
CA GLU A 380 -8.50 -15.35 13.28
C GLU A 380 -9.90 -15.92 12.98
N ALA A 381 -10.41 -15.73 11.76
CA ALA A 381 -11.75 -16.17 11.38
C ALA A 381 -11.92 -17.69 11.44
N ILE A 382 -10.91 -18.47 11.04
CA ILE A 382 -10.99 -19.94 11.06
C ILE A 382 -10.89 -20.48 12.50
N LEU A 383 -10.05 -19.87 13.34
CA LEU A 383 -9.98 -20.23 14.75
C LEU A 383 -11.18 -19.76 15.59
N ALA A 384 -11.91 -18.76 15.11
CA ALA A 384 -13.19 -18.37 15.71
C ALA A 384 -14.26 -19.47 15.53
N GLU A 385 -14.13 -20.31 14.50
CA GLU A 385 -15.09 -21.36 14.18
C GLU A 385 -14.65 -22.76 14.63
N LYS A 386 -13.36 -23.10 14.52
CA LYS A 386 -12.81 -24.41 14.85
C LYS A 386 -11.64 -24.28 15.82
N SER A 387 -11.65 -25.08 16.87
CA SER A 387 -10.50 -25.17 17.79
C SER A 387 -9.30 -25.87 17.13
N PRO A 388 -8.06 -25.61 17.60
CA PRO A 388 -6.87 -26.32 17.11
C PRO A 388 -7.00 -27.86 17.16
N ASN A 389 -7.68 -28.39 18.18
CA ASN A 389 -7.91 -29.83 18.32
C ASN A 389 -8.81 -30.36 17.20
N GLU A 390 -9.90 -29.66 16.87
CA GLU A 390 -10.81 -30.06 15.79
C GLU A 390 -10.12 -30.04 14.44
N LEU A 391 -9.23 -29.06 14.22
CA LEU A 391 -8.40 -28.97 13.01
C LEU A 391 -7.40 -30.13 12.93
N LEU A 392 -6.67 -30.43 14.01
CA LEU A 392 -5.73 -31.55 14.06
C LEU A 392 -6.42 -32.91 13.95
N GLU A 393 -7.56 -33.12 14.62
CA GLU A 393 -8.36 -34.33 14.49
C GLU A 393 -8.83 -34.52 13.03
N SER A 394 -9.34 -33.45 12.42
CA SER A 394 -9.77 -33.45 11.02
C SER A 394 -8.61 -33.73 10.06
N ALA A 395 -7.45 -33.12 10.27
CA ALA A 395 -6.26 -33.35 9.45
C ALA A 395 -5.74 -34.79 9.58
N LEU A 396 -5.47 -35.23 10.81
CA LEU A 396 -4.85 -36.53 11.09
C LEU A 396 -5.79 -37.71 10.78
N SER A 397 -7.11 -37.49 10.72
CA SER A 397 -8.05 -38.51 10.23
C SER A 397 -8.03 -38.71 8.71
N ARG A 398 -7.51 -37.74 7.95
CA ARG A 398 -7.42 -37.75 6.48
C ARG A 398 -6.00 -38.04 5.98
N LEU A 399 -4.98 -37.75 6.79
CA LEU A 399 -3.58 -38.04 6.48
C LEU A 399 -3.20 -39.48 6.83
N THR A 400 -2.33 -40.07 6.01
CA THR A 400 -1.79 -41.43 6.16
C THR A 400 -0.31 -41.42 5.83
N LEU A 401 0.42 -42.51 6.14
CA LEU A 401 1.82 -42.64 5.70
C LEU A 401 2.00 -42.63 4.17
N GLU A 402 0.94 -42.87 3.40
CA GLU A 402 0.97 -42.81 1.93
C GLU A 402 0.70 -41.41 1.38
N THR A 403 0.04 -40.55 2.17
CA THR A 403 -0.41 -39.21 1.74
C THR A 403 0.30 -38.06 2.43
N ALA A 404 0.84 -38.28 3.62
CA ALA A 404 1.67 -37.30 4.32
C ALA A 404 3.10 -37.26 3.76
N PRO A 405 3.81 -36.12 3.82
CA PRO A 405 5.20 -35.99 3.37
C PRO A 405 6.16 -36.99 4.03
N SER A 406 5.96 -37.28 5.32
CA SER A 406 6.78 -38.21 6.10
C SER A 406 6.04 -38.72 7.34
N ALA A 407 6.60 -39.75 7.99
CA ALA A 407 6.14 -40.18 9.32
C ALA A 407 6.40 -39.08 10.38
N ASP A 408 7.49 -38.34 10.24
CA ASP A 408 7.86 -37.23 11.11
C ASP A 408 6.85 -36.05 11.03
N TYR A 409 6.29 -35.78 9.85
CA TYR A 409 5.18 -34.83 9.66
C TYR A 409 3.93 -35.22 10.48
N LEU A 410 3.55 -36.50 10.41
CA LEU A 410 2.42 -37.03 11.20
C LEU A 410 2.72 -36.99 12.69
N ALA A 411 3.96 -37.30 13.08
CA ALA A 411 4.40 -37.28 14.47
C ALA A 411 4.30 -35.87 15.07
N LEU A 412 4.70 -34.83 14.34
CA LEU A 412 4.51 -33.44 14.76
C LEU A 412 3.03 -33.13 15.02
N GLY A 413 2.13 -33.50 14.10
CA GLY A 413 0.69 -33.33 14.29
C GLY A 413 0.13 -34.07 15.50
N TYR A 414 0.50 -35.34 15.70
CA TYR A 414 0.06 -36.12 16.86
C TYR A 414 0.62 -35.59 18.19
N LEU A 415 1.85 -35.06 18.20
CA LEU A 415 2.43 -34.41 19.38
C LEU A 415 1.64 -33.16 19.76
N HIS A 416 1.35 -32.29 18.79
CA HIS A 416 0.51 -31.10 19.00
C HIS A 416 -0.90 -31.47 19.47
N LEU A 417 -1.52 -32.49 18.86
CA LEU A 417 -2.83 -32.97 19.29
C LEU A 417 -2.80 -33.50 20.73
N ALA A 418 -1.74 -34.23 21.10
CA ALA A 418 -1.54 -34.69 22.46
C ALA A 418 -1.41 -33.53 23.45
N MET A 419 -0.62 -32.50 23.12
CA MET A 419 -0.49 -31.29 23.95
C MET A 419 -1.80 -30.54 24.09
N ALA A 420 -2.57 -30.44 23.00
CA ALA A 420 -3.84 -29.74 23.02
C ALA A 420 -4.87 -30.46 23.91
N TYR A 421 -4.88 -31.80 23.94
CA TYR A 421 -5.69 -32.56 24.92
C TYR A 421 -5.15 -32.46 26.36
N LEU A 422 -3.82 -32.44 26.56
CA LEU A 422 -3.25 -32.23 27.89
C LEU A 422 -3.63 -30.85 28.45
N GLY A 423 -3.68 -29.82 27.62
CA GLY A 423 -4.16 -28.49 28.00
C GLY A 423 -5.62 -28.49 28.46
N GLN A 424 -6.43 -29.42 27.95
CA GLN A 424 -7.82 -29.64 28.35
C GLN A 424 -7.98 -30.62 29.53
N ASN A 425 -6.88 -31.10 30.11
CA ASN A 425 -6.84 -32.17 31.13
C ASN A 425 -7.45 -33.50 30.66
N ASP A 426 -7.54 -33.76 29.35
CA ASP A 426 -7.97 -35.06 28.80
C ASP A 426 -6.77 -35.98 28.59
N PHE A 427 -6.20 -36.45 29.71
CA PHE A 427 -5.01 -37.32 29.72
C PHE A 427 -5.19 -38.61 28.90
N ASN A 428 -6.42 -39.13 28.82
CA ASN A 428 -6.70 -40.35 28.05
C ASN A 428 -6.58 -40.09 26.55
N LYS A 429 -7.19 -39.00 26.05
CA LYS A 429 -7.06 -38.64 24.64
C LYS A 429 -5.66 -38.19 24.29
N ALA A 430 -4.98 -37.47 25.18
CA ALA A 430 -3.57 -37.13 25.01
C ALA A 430 -2.70 -38.38 24.84
N GLN A 431 -2.88 -39.38 25.72
CA GLN A 431 -2.17 -40.66 25.61
C GLN A 431 -2.57 -41.42 24.33
N GLN A 432 -3.83 -41.35 23.89
CA GLN A 432 -4.26 -41.98 22.64
C GLN A 432 -3.58 -41.34 21.43
N ALA A 433 -3.52 -40.01 21.35
CA ALA A 433 -2.81 -39.29 20.30
C ALA A 433 -1.31 -39.65 20.30
N PHE A 434 -0.68 -39.66 21.48
CA PHE A 434 0.71 -40.11 21.60
C PHE A 434 0.91 -41.58 21.22
N ASN A 435 -0.05 -42.46 21.51
CA ASN A 435 0.03 -43.86 21.08
C ASN A 435 -0.03 -44.00 19.56
N GLN A 436 -0.73 -43.10 18.85
CA GLN A 436 -0.69 -43.04 17.38
C GLN A 436 0.70 -42.64 16.91
N LEU A 437 1.30 -41.59 17.48
CA LEU A 437 2.70 -41.21 17.23
C LEU A 437 3.64 -42.40 17.48
N ASN A 438 3.49 -43.09 18.60
CA ASN A 438 4.32 -44.22 18.99
C ASN A 438 4.18 -45.42 18.02
N SER A 439 3.08 -45.52 17.28
CA SER A 439 2.83 -46.56 16.27
C SER A 439 3.45 -46.26 14.90
N LEU A 440 3.95 -45.04 14.68
CA LEU A 440 4.64 -44.66 13.46
C LEU A 440 6.02 -45.35 13.36
N PRO A 441 6.56 -45.51 12.13
CA PRO A 441 7.83 -46.17 11.88
C PRO A 441 8.98 -45.59 12.72
N GLU A 442 9.84 -46.46 13.25
CA GLU A 442 10.98 -46.08 14.11
C GLU A 442 12.20 -45.59 13.33
N ASP A 443 12.23 -45.74 12.00
CA ASP A 443 13.27 -45.18 11.13
C ASP A 443 13.07 -43.69 10.82
N ALA A 444 12.02 -43.07 11.38
CA ALA A 444 11.75 -41.65 11.29
C ALA A 444 12.36 -40.93 12.51
N SER A 445 13.28 -40.00 12.26
CA SER A 445 14.17 -39.41 13.27
C SER A 445 13.41 -38.64 14.36
N PHE A 446 12.35 -37.89 14.00
CA PHE A 446 11.54 -37.17 14.99
C PHE A 446 10.69 -38.13 15.84
N VAL A 447 10.15 -39.20 15.23
CA VAL A 447 9.45 -40.26 15.98
C VAL A 447 10.37 -40.90 17.01
N GLU A 448 11.60 -41.25 16.62
CA GLU A 448 12.61 -41.83 17.52
C GLU A 448 12.94 -40.86 18.66
N LEU A 449 13.27 -39.60 18.34
CA LEU A 449 13.56 -38.56 19.34
C LEU A 449 12.44 -38.43 20.37
N VAL A 450 11.19 -38.28 19.93
CA VAL A 450 10.04 -38.11 20.83
C VAL A 450 9.84 -39.34 21.73
N LYS A 451 10.06 -40.55 21.22
CA LYS A 451 9.98 -41.80 21.99
C LYS A 451 11.09 -41.90 23.04
N GLU A 452 12.31 -41.55 22.68
CA GLU A 452 13.45 -41.51 23.61
C GLU A 452 13.20 -40.51 24.73
N LEU A 453 12.82 -39.28 24.40
CA LEU A 453 12.48 -38.26 25.38
C LEU A 453 11.33 -38.70 26.29
N TYR A 454 10.33 -39.39 25.75
CA TYR A 454 9.23 -39.94 26.54
C TYR A 454 9.69 -41.00 27.54
N ALA A 455 10.61 -41.88 27.13
CA ALA A 455 11.19 -42.89 28.01
C ALA A 455 12.11 -42.28 29.07
N GLU A 456 12.93 -41.29 28.72
CA GLU A 456 13.81 -40.55 29.64
C GLU A 456 13.03 -39.78 30.71
N ASN A 457 11.84 -39.29 30.35
CA ASN A 457 10.97 -38.53 31.24
C ASN A 457 9.91 -39.38 31.94
N ASP A 458 10.17 -40.68 32.15
CA ASP A 458 9.30 -41.63 32.86
C ASP A 458 7.85 -41.68 32.31
N GLY A 459 7.67 -41.42 31.02
CA GLY A 459 6.37 -41.37 30.36
C GLY A 459 5.56 -40.08 30.59
N ASN A 460 6.22 -38.96 30.93
CA ASN A 460 5.56 -37.68 31.11
C ASN A 460 5.58 -36.83 29.82
N LEU A 461 4.46 -36.80 29.10
CA LEU A 461 4.29 -36.02 27.87
C LEU A 461 4.54 -34.51 28.02
N SER A 462 4.18 -33.92 29.17
CA SER A 462 4.43 -32.50 29.43
C SER A 462 5.92 -32.21 29.51
N ASN A 463 6.70 -33.11 30.14
CA ASN A 463 8.15 -32.99 30.20
C ASN A 463 8.83 -33.19 28.84
N VAL A 464 8.29 -34.06 27.97
CA VAL A 464 8.77 -34.20 26.59
C VAL A 464 8.63 -32.86 25.85
N CYS A 465 7.43 -32.27 25.89
CA CYS A 465 7.15 -30.99 25.25
C CYS A 465 8.06 -29.87 25.76
N LYS A 466 8.26 -29.85 27.07
CA LYS A 466 9.14 -28.91 27.76
C LYS A 466 10.59 -29.02 27.29
N GLN A 467 11.10 -30.24 27.18
CA GLN A 467 12.47 -30.47 26.73
C GLN A 467 12.66 -30.06 25.27
N LEU A 468 11.72 -30.39 24.39
CA LEU A 468 11.72 -29.94 23.00
C LEU A 468 11.61 -28.42 22.88
N TYR A 469 10.83 -27.77 23.73
CA TYR A 469 10.73 -26.31 23.73
C TYR A 469 12.04 -25.65 24.20
N ASN A 470 12.66 -26.15 25.28
CA ASN A 470 13.83 -25.53 25.90
C ASN A 470 15.14 -25.83 25.16
N ALA A 471 15.19 -26.93 24.42
CA ALA A 471 16.30 -27.34 23.58
C ALA A 471 15.80 -27.70 22.17
N PRO A 472 15.26 -26.72 21.41
CA PRO A 472 14.67 -26.97 20.10
C PRO A 472 15.68 -27.50 19.09
N GLU A 473 16.97 -27.26 19.30
CA GLU A 473 18.07 -27.79 18.48
C GLU A 473 18.10 -29.32 18.43
N LEU A 474 17.49 -30.02 19.40
CA LEU A 474 17.34 -31.47 19.37
C LEU A 474 16.56 -31.96 18.13
N ALA A 475 15.72 -31.10 17.53
CA ALA A 475 14.96 -31.41 16.33
C ALA A 475 15.66 -31.03 15.01
N GLU A 476 16.84 -30.38 15.05
CA GLU A 476 17.55 -29.95 13.82
C GLU A 476 17.96 -31.11 12.91
N GLU A 477 18.25 -32.28 13.48
CA GLU A 477 18.67 -33.48 12.73
C GLU A 477 17.50 -34.38 12.30
N THR A 478 16.28 -33.83 12.26
CA THR A 478 15.05 -34.58 11.92
C THR A 478 14.35 -34.04 10.68
N ASP A 479 13.41 -34.79 10.10
CA ASP A 479 12.73 -34.42 8.85
C ASP A 479 11.57 -33.40 9.07
N ILE A 480 11.53 -32.68 10.20
CA ILE A 480 10.51 -31.65 10.49
C ILE A 480 11.01 -30.21 10.42
N ASP A 481 12.29 -30.01 10.12
CA ASP A 481 12.97 -28.71 10.04
C ASP A 481 12.18 -27.68 9.19
N ASN A 482 11.70 -28.12 8.02
CA ASN A 482 10.90 -27.32 7.08
C ASN A 482 9.60 -26.78 7.68
N TYR A 483 9.09 -27.38 8.76
CA TYR A 483 7.82 -26.98 9.40
C TYR A 483 8.00 -26.17 10.67
N ILE A 484 9.18 -26.19 11.28
CA ILE A 484 9.43 -25.58 12.60
C ILE A 484 10.34 -24.35 12.55
N TYR A 485 11.03 -24.07 11.46
CA TYR A 485 11.83 -22.85 11.35
C TYR A 485 10.97 -21.58 11.36
N ALA A 486 11.50 -20.52 11.96
CA ALA A 486 10.87 -19.21 12.04
C ALA A 486 10.48 -18.70 10.65
N GLY A 487 11.34 -18.87 9.64
CA GLY A 487 11.03 -18.47 8.27
C GLY A 487 9.87 -19.23 7.66
N SER A 488 9.81 -20.55 7.84
CA SER A 488 8.68 -21.36 7.39
C SER A 488 7.37 -21.00 8.10
N VAL A 489 7.42 -20.78 9.41
CA VAL A 489 6.25 -20.48 10.25
C VAL A 489 5.71 -19.07 10.01
N THR A 490 6.58 -18.10 9.73
CA THR A 490 6.21 -16.68 9.61
C THR A 490 6.14 -16.18 8.18
N GLY A 491 6.72 -16.90 7.21
CA GLY A 491 6.92 -16.44 5.84
C GLY A 491 8.07 -15.43 5.68
N PHE A 492 8.89 -15.20 6.71
CA PHE A 492 10.01 -14.25 6.66
C PHE A 492 11.32 -14.94 6.26
N PHE A 493 11.94 -14.51 5.16
CA PHE A 493 13.21 -15.08 4.66
C PHE A 493 14.42 -14.12 4.82
N GLY A 494 14.59 -13.58 6.03
CA GLY A 494 15.73 -12.71 6.39
C GLY A 494 16.59 -13.29 7.52
N PHE A 495 17.45 -12.45 8.12
CA PHE A 495 18.27 -12.88 9.27
C PHE A 495 17.39 -13.42 10.41
N GLY A 496 17.68 -14.62 10.91
CA GLY A 496 16.87 -15.29 11.94
C GLY A 496 15.80 -16.23 11.40
N SER A 497 15.57 -16.28 10.07
CA SER A 497 14.60 -17.22 9.47
C SER A 497 14.96 -18.69 9.65
N GLU A 498 16.26 -18.98 9.85
CA GLU A 498 16.80 -20.34 10.07
C GLU A 498 16.72 -20.76 11.55
N GLU A 499 16.26 -19.90 12.46
CA GLU A 499 16.10 -20.27 13.88
C GLU A 499 14.85 -21.15 14.07
N ILE A 500 14.92 -22.16 14.93
CA ILE A 500 13.75 -22.99 15.24
C ILE A 500 12.75 -22.20 16.08
N ASN A 501 11.49 -22.18 15.62
CA ASN A 501 10.36 -21.72 16.39
C ASN A 501 9.93 -22.80 17.40
N ALA A 502 10.38 -22.67 18.63
CA ALA A 502 10.08 -23.63 19.71
C ALA A 502 8.56 -23.85 19.93
N ASN A 503 7.71 -22.84 19.68
CA ASN A 503 6.26 -23.00 19.78
C ASN A 503 5.67 -23.89 18.66
N ALA A 504 6.23 -23.81 17.45
CA ALA A 504 5.84 -24.67 16.34
C ALA A 504 6.32 -26.12 16.52
N LEU A 505 7.43 -26.33 17.26
CA LEU A 505 7.90 -27.66 17.64
C LEU A 505 7.05 -28.27 18.77
N CYS A 506 6.86 -27.54 19.88
CA CYS A 506 5.93 -27.95 20.92
C CYS A 506 5.37 -26.74 21.70
N PRO A 507 4.05 -26.55 21.85
CA PRO A 507 3.49 -25.32 22.39
C PRO A 507 3.45 -25.32 23.93
N PHE A 508 4.61 -25.53 24.59
CA PHE A 508 4.69 -25.72 26.04
C PHE A 508 4.14 -24.54 26.87
N PRO A 509 4.44 -23.26 26.57
CA PRO A 509 3.85 -22.13 27.31
C PRO A 509 2.32 -22.10 27.21
N SER A 510 1.77 -22.41 26.03
CA SER A 510 0.32 -22.47 25.80
C SER A 510 -0.32 -23.64 26.53
N LEU A 511 0.34 -24.80 26.57
CA LEU A 511 -0.06 -25.96 27.37
C LEU A 511 -0.16 -25.60 28.85
N VAL A 512 0.91 -25.02 29.41
CA VAL A 512 0.94 -24.65 30.84
C VAL A 512 -0.09 -23.56 31.14
N LYS A 513 -0.27 -22.57 30.26
CA LYS A 513 -1.33 -21.56 30.37
C LYS A 513 -2.72 -22.21 30.44
N ALA A 514 -3.02 -23.17 29.57
CA ALA A 514 -4.31 -23.86 29.56
C ALA A 514 -4.52 -24.69 30.84
N GLN A 515 -3.49 -25.41 31.30
CA GLN A 515 -3.55 -26.19 32.54
C GLN A 515 -3.76 -25.32 33.77
N LEU A 516 -3.03 -24.19 33.85
CA LEU A 516 -3.21 -23.20 34.89
C LEU A 516 -4.63 -22.67 34.87
N ALA A 517 -5.13 -22.18 33.73
CA ALA A 517 -6.49 -21.63 33.59
C ALA A 517 -7.60 -22.63 33.98
N ALA A 518 -7.34 -23.93 33.88
CA ALA A 518 -8.29 -24.98 34.25
C ALA A 518 -8.27 -25.36 35.74
N LEU A 519 -7.35 -24.82 36.55
CA LEU A 519 -7.25 -25.17 37.96
C LEU A 519 -8.50 -24.74 38.76
N SER A 520 -8.77 -25.51 39.80
CA SER A 520 -9.80 -25.21 40.79
C SER A 520 -9.24 -25.51 42.16
N LEU A 521 -8.76 -24.47 42.85
CA LEU A 521 -8.02 -24.64 44.11
C LEU A 521 -8.96 -24.46 45.31
N PRO A 522 -8.76 -25.22 46.40
CA PRO A 522 -9.62 -25.12 47.57
C PRO A 522 -9.30 -23.85 48.38
N VAL A 523 -10.31 -23.03 48.66
CA VAL A 523 -10.21 -21.81 49.49
C VAL A 523 -9.69 -22.13 50.92
N ALA A 524 -9.99 -23.32 51.43
CA ALA A 524 -9.61 -23.74 52.78
C ALA A 524 -8.10 -23.99 52.95
N GLN A 525 -7.31 -24.01 51.87
CA GLN A 525 -5.87 -24.24 51.89
C GLN A 525 -5.13 -23.00 51.40
N PRO A 526 -3.99 -22.64 52.02
CA PRO A 526 -3.12 -21.57 51.51
C PRO A 526 -2.72 -21.81 50.05
N LEU A 527 -2.85 -20.77 49.23
CA LEU A 527 -2.65 -20.82 47.78
C LEU A 527 -1.26 -21.32 47.39
N ASP A 528 -0.22 -20.84 48.08
CA ASP A 528 1.17 -21.28 47.95
C ASP A 528 1.32 -22.80 48.14
N LYS A 529 0.62 -23.38 49.12
CA LYS A 529 0.65 -24.82 49.37
C LYS A 529 -0.13 -25.61 48.34
N SER A 530 -1.27 -25.09 47.88
CA SER A 530 -2.07 -25.74 46.83
C SER A 530 -1.33 -25.75 45.50
N LEU A 531 -0.64 -24.66 45.15
CA LEU A 531 0.22 -24.59 43.96
C LEU A 531 1.47 -25.45 44.09
N ALA A 532 2.12 -25.46 45.26
CA ALA A 532 3.29 -26.32 45.51
C ALA A 532 2.96 -27.82 45.41
N GLN A 533 1.75 -28.23 45.79
CA GLN A 533 1.27 -29.61 45.59
C GLN A 533 1.13 -29.99 44.11
N LEU A 534 0.93 -29.00 43.25
CA LEU A 534 0.87 -29.13 41.79
C LEU A 534 2.22 -28.90 41.12
N GLY A 535 3.29 -28.65 41.90
CA GLY A 535 4.64 -28.42 41.40
C GLY A 535 4.94 -26.98 40.99
N TYR A 536 4.08 -26.02 41.32
CA TYR A 536 4.30 -24.60 41.05
C TYR A 536 4.71 -23.83 42.31
N GLY A 537 5.65 -22.90 42.15
CA GLY A 537 5.91 -21.83 43.11
C GLY A 537 4.90 -20.69 42.95
N PHE A 538 4.68 -19.92 44.01
CA PHE A 538 3.94 -18.67 43.95
C PHE A 538 4.74 -17.60 44.68
N THR A 539 5.21 -16.60 43.95
CA THR A 539 6.15 -15.58 44.43
C THR A 539 5.61 -14.18 44.13
N ASN A 540 6.09 -13.22 44.90
CA ASN A 540 5.72 -11.80 44.79
C ASN A 540 4.22 -11.58 44.62
N TYR A 541 3.46 -12.26 45.48
CA TYR A 541 2.01 -12.21 45.47
C TYR A 541 1.46 -11.34 46.59
N GLU A 542 0.31 -10.77 46.35
CA GLU A 542 -0.46 -10.06 47.37
C GLU A 542 -1.96 -10.34 47.17
N SER A 543 -2.73 -10.10 48.23
CA SER A 543 -4.19 -10.23 48.20
C SER A 543 -4.83 -8.87 48.29
N ALA A 544 -5.76 -8.57 47.40
CA ALA A 544 -6.63 -7.39 47.47
C ALA A 544 -8.04 -7.76 47.03
N ASN A 545 -9.03 -7.02 47.53
CA ASN A 545 -10.38 -7.09 47.01
C ASN A 545 -10.43 -6.17 45.80
N LEU A 546 -10.33 -6.78 44.61
CA LEU A 546 -10.28 -6.12 43.31
C LEU A 546 -11.65 -5.95 42.69
N ASP A 547 -12.64 -6.77 43.08
CA ASP A 547 -14.04 -6.51 42.74
C ASP A 547 -14.82 -5.87 43.90
N ALA A 548 -16.14 -5.92 43.85
CA ALA A 548 -17.01 -5.32 44.86
C ALA A 548 -17.65 -6.36 45.78
N ASP A 549 -17.14 -7.59 45.77
CA ASP A 549 -17.61 -8.66 46.62
C ASP A 549 -16.83 -8.72 47.96
N ALA A 550 -17.00 -9.77 48.76
CA ALA A 550 -16.39 -9.87 50.08
C ALA A 550 -15.16 -10.79 50.11
N ASP A 551 -14.90 -11.48 49.01
CA ASP A 551 -13.79 -12.37 48.82
C ASP A 551 -12.54 -11.55 48.42
N MET A 552 -11.39 -12.22 48.38
CA MET A 552 -10.10 -11.56 48.15
C MET A 552 -9.44 -12.23 46.97
N GLU A 553 -9.03 -11.43 45.99
CA GLU A 553 -8.28 -11.89 44.83
C GLU A 553 -6.80 -11.92 45.19
N TRP A 554 -6.11 -12.93 44.67
CA TRP A 554 -4.69 -13.08 44.83
C TRP A 554 -4.01 -12.84 43.50
N PHE A 555 -3.18 -11.81 43.40
CA PHE A 555 -2.39 -11.56 42.21
C PHE A 555 -0.92 -11.80 42.52
N GLY A 556 -0.20 -12.38 41.57
CA GLY A 556 1.22 -12.64 41.75
C GLY A 556 1.82 -13.44 40.61
N LEU A 557 3.06 -13.87 40.80
CA LEU A 557 3.80 -14.67 39.83
C LEU A 557 3.73 -16.14 40.23
N VAL A 558 3.11 -16.95 39.38
CA VAL A 558 3.23 -18.41 39.48
C VAL A 558 4.52 -18.81 38.78
N GLU A 559 5.47 -19.27 39.58
CA GLU A 559 6.80 -19.70 39.16
C GLU A 559 6.77 -21.20 38.87
N GLY A 560 6.81 -21.55 37.58
CA GLY A 560 7.13 -22.90 37.13
C GLY A 560 8.50 -22.88 36.45
N GLU A 561 8.56 -23.40 35.23
CA GLU A 561 9.70 -23.15 34.33
C GLU A 561 9.58 -21.83 33.56
N TYR A 562 8.36 -21.30 33.54
CA TYR A 562 8.04 -19.95 33.10
C TYR A 562 7.41 -19.24 34.29
N LEU A 563 7.58 -17.94 34.31
CA LEU A 563 6.87 -17.07 35.23
C LEU A 563 5.55 -16.68 34.57
N PHE A 564 4.43 -16.93 35.24
CA PHE A 564 3.12 -16.51 34.76
C PHE A 564 2.57 -15.45 35.69
N LEU A 565 2.10 -14.34 35.14
CA LEU A 565 1.31 -13.39 35.90
C LEU A 565 -0.13 -13.90 35.97
N ILE A 566 -0.61 -14.17 37.18
CA ILE A 566 -1.91 -14.80 37.41
C ILE A 566 -2.69 -14.01 38.45
N LEU A 567 -3.99 -13.88 38.22
CA LEU A 567 -4.99 -13.51 39.21
C LEU A 567 -5.73 -14.77 39.65
N PHE A 568 -5.90 -15.01 40.95
CA PHE A 568 -6.82 -16.02 41.46
C PHE A 568 -8.03 -15.34 42.08
N ASP A 569 -9.21 -15.70 41.59
CA ASP A 569 -10.50 -15.19 42.02
C ASP A 569 -11.33 -16.31 42.68
N GLN A 570 -12.07 -15.98 43.74
CA GLN A 570 -12.88 -16.95 44.45
C GLN A 570 -14.28 -17.09 43.82
N GLN A 571 -14.49 -18.17 43.07
CA GLN A 571 -15.78 -18.48 42.45
C GLN A 571 -16.33 -19.81 42.98
N GLU A 572 -17.60 -19.78 43.43
CA GLU A 572 -18.36 -20.95 43.88
C GLU A 572 -17.65 -21.79 44.97
N GLY A 573 -16.87 -21.15 45.84
CA GLY A 573 -16.13 -21.82 46.92
C GLY A 573 -14.80 -22.44 46.48
N SER A 574 -14.26 -22.04 45.33
CA SER A 574 -12.93 -22.41 44.83
C SER A 574 -12.19 -21.20 44.27
N LEU A 575 -10.85 -21.21 44.34
CA LEU A 575 -10.03 -20.22 43.66
C LEU A 575 -9.80 -20.65 42.21
N LYS A 576 -10.18 -19.78 41.27
CA LYS A 576 -10.06 -19.91 39.82
C LYS A 576 -8.98 -18.96 39.31
N PRO A 577 -7.96 -19.45 38.60
CA PRO A 577 -6.96 -18.59 38.00
C PRO A 577 -7.44 -17.96 36.69
N ILE A 578 -7.12 -16.69 36.53
CA ILE A 578 -7.13 -15.94 35.28
C ILE A 578 -5.67 -15.70 34.93
N VAL A 579 -5.18 -16.36 33.89
CA VAL A 579 -3.78 -16.23 33.45
C VAL A 579 -3.65 -14.98 32.57
N LEU A 580 -2.98 -13.95 33.09
CA LEU A 580 -2.94 -12.62 32.48
C LEU A 580 -1.93 -12.57 31.33
N THR A 581 -0.71 -13.04 31.59
CA THR A 581 0.32 -13.20 30.57
C THR A 581 1.28 -14.32 30.95
N THR A 582 1.91 -14.92 29.94
CA THR A 582 3.13 -15.71 30.12
C THR A 582 4.32 -14.76 30.16
N THR A 583 5.37 -15.05 30.92
CA THR A 583 6.62 -14.28 30.92
C THR A 583 7.81 -15.20 30.61
N CYS A 584 8.98 -14.61 30.35
CA CYS A 584 10.11 -15.26 29.68
C CYS A 584 10.85 -16.34 30.52
N LEU A 585 11.64 -17.19 29.84
CA LEU A 585 12.45 -18.30 30.38
C LEU A 585 13.55 -17.90 31.38
N GLU A 586 14.02 -16.65 31.32
CA GLU A 586 15.15 -16.15 32.13
C GLU A 586 14.81 -14.87 32.91
N CYS A 587 13.51 -14.58 33.02
CA CYS A 587 13.03 -13.41 33.73
C CYS A 587 13.34 -13.57 35.22
N GLY A 588 13.86 -12.51 35.85
CA GLY A 588 13.97 -12.48 37.31
C GLY A 588 12.59 -12.53 37.95
N ASP A 589 12.51 -13.01 39.19
CA ASP A 589 11.28 -12.97 40.00
C ASP A 589 10.84 -11.54 40.34
N GLN A 590 11.65 -10.51 40.06
CA GLN A 590 11.40 -9.14 40.49
C GLN A 590 10.19 -8.50 39.80
N PHE A 591 9.18 -8.20 40.62
CA PHE A 591 7.91 -7.62 40.24
C PHE A 591 7.62 -6.40 41.12
N GLU A 592 7.39 -5.24 40.52
CA GLU A 592 6.92 -4.04 41.20
C GLU A 592 5.42 -3.86 40.92
N TYR A 593 4.64 -3.46 41.93
CA TYR A 593 3.23 -3.16 41.74
C TYR A 593 2.71 -2.13 42.76
N GLN A 594 1.55 -1.57 42.45
CA GLN A 594 0.76 -0.74 43.35
C GLN A 594 -0.72 -1.11 43.23
N ILE A 595 -1.37 -1.22 44.39
CA ILE A 595 -2.80 -1.46 44.50
C ILE A 595 -3.46 -0.12 44.83
N HIS A 596 -4.47 0.23 44.05
CA HIS A 596 -5.23 1.45 44.21
C HIS A 596 -6.69 1.10 44.49
N ASP A 597 -7.26 1.70 45.53
CA ASP A 597 -8.65 1.54 45.97
C ASP A 597 -9.43 2.82 45.66
N ASP A 598 -10.51 2.71 44.89
CA ASP A 598 -11.37 3.84 44.50
C ASP A 598 -12.68 3.93 45.32
N GLY A 599 -12.85 3.09 46.33
CA GLY A 599 -14.03 3.04 47.20
C GLY A 599 -15.19 2.20 46.67
N GLY A 600 -15.02 1.49 45.53
CA GLY A 600 -15.97 0.51 44.99
C GLY A 600 -15.34 -0.63 44.17
N SER A 601 -14.11 -0.46 43.69
CA SER A 601 -13.24 -1.45 43.03
C SER A 601 -11.77 -1.14 43.33
N ALA A 602 -10.89 -2.13 43.20
CA ALA A 602 -9.45 -1.90 43.24
C ALA A 602 -8.77 -2.36 41.95
N TYR A 603 -7.69 -1.70 41.59
CA TYR A 603 -6.90 -2.03 40.41
C TYR A 603 -5.42 -2.13 40.75
N VAL A 604 -4.70 -2.92 39.97
CA VAL A 604 -3.27 -3.16 40.13
C VAL A 604 -2.53 -2.56 38.93
N ILE A 605 -1.58 -1.66 39.21
CA ILE A 605 -0.59 -1.22 38.23
C ILE A 605 0.71 -1.93 38.55
N GLY A 606 1.25 -2.68 37.60
CA GLY A 606 2.45 -3.50 37.81
C GLY A 606 3.51 -3.31 36.72
N ARG A 607 4.76 -3.68 37.03
CA ARG A 607 5.89 -3.73 36.09
C ARG A 607 6.83 -4.88 36.42
N LEU A 608 7.30 -5.57 35.39
CA LEU A 608 8.28 -6.65 35.49
C LEU A 608 9.71 -6.08 35.37
N ASN A 609 10.62 -6.41 36.30
CA ASN A 609 11.96 -5.81 36.40
C ASN A 609 13.08 -6.75 35.90
N LYS A 610 13.50 -6.59 34.62
CA LYS A 610 14.87 -6.77 34.03
C LYS A 610 15.06 -7.69 32.81
N ASN A 611 16.01 -7.22 31.97
CA ASN A 611 16.90 -7.81 30.96
C ASN A 611 16.31 -8.77 29.91
N ILE A 612 16.04 -8.27 28.70
CA ILE A 612 15.81 -9.08 27.51
C ILE A 612 16.51 -8.45 26.28
N ARG A 613 17.05 -9.30 25.38
CA ARG A 613 17.64 -8.93 24.09
C ARG A 613 16.55 -8.70 23.03
N CYS A 614 16.70 -7.63 22.24
CA CYS A 614 15.90 -7.40 21.04
C CYS A 614 16.40 -8.30 19.89
N SER A 615 15.50 -9.07 19.29
CA SER A 615 15.63 -9.56 17.91
C SER A 615 14.37 -9.14 17.17
N PHE A 616 14.54 -8.65 15.94
CA PHE A 616 13.44 -8.16 15.12
C PHE A 616 12.52 -9.29 14.59
N ASP A 617 12.93 -10.56 14.70
CA ASP A 617 12.35 -11.65 13.88
C ASP A 617 12.00 -12.96 14.62
N GLY A 618 11.69 -12.96 15.94
CA GLY A 618 11.32 -14.17 16.70
C GLY A 618 10.18 -14.02 17.73
N PRO A 619 9.52 -15.13 18.17
CA PRO A 619 8.26 -15.06 18.92
C PRO A 619 8.49 -15.10 20.44
N LEU A 620 8.72 -13.95 21.07
CA LEU A 620 8.10 -13.54 22.35
C LEU A 620 8.62 -12.14 22.70
N VAL A 621 7.74 -11.14 22.59
CA VAL A 621 8.05 -9.76 22.99
C VAL A 621 7.38 -9.49 24.32
N ILE A 622 8.16 -9.26 25.37
CA ILE A 622 7.69 -8.63 26.61
C ILE A 622 8.75 -7.61 27.00
N LEU A 623 8.54 -6.36 26.58
CA LEU A 623 9.25 -5.23 27.17
C LEU A 623 8.78 -5.08 28.63
N PRO A 624 9.57 -4.49 29.54
CA PRO A 624 9.10 -4.14 30.87
C PRO A 624 8.09 -2.99 30.76
N GLN A 625 6.88 -3.32 30.32
CA GLN A 625 5.79 -2.39 30.19
C GLN A 625 5.00 -2.37 31.50
N PRO A 626 4.64 -1.17 31.97
CA PRO A 626 3.57 -1.05 32.92
C PRO A 626 2.34 -1.79 32.37
N PHE A 627 1.67 -2.54 33.25
CA PHE A 627 0.41 -3.19 32.96
C PHE A 627 -0.64 -2.77 33.98
N LEU A 628 -1.90 -2.79 33.57
CA LEU A 628 -3.07 -2.53 34.38
C LEU A 628 -3.91 -3.80 34.47
N VAL A 629 -4.26 -4.17 35.69
CA VAL A 629 -5.26 -5.20 35.97
C VAL A 629 -6.44 -4.52 36.65
N GLN A 630 -7.61 -4.58 36.01
CA GLN A 630 -8.87 -4.09 36.57
C GLN A 630 -9.91 -5.21 36.54
N TYR A 631 -10.57 -5.43 37.67
CA TYR A 631 -11.60 -6.45 37.80
C TYR A 631 -12.93 -5.83 38.20
N SER A 632 -14.00 -6.22 37.51
CA SER A 632 -15.37 -5.81 37.82
C SER A 632 -16.27 -7.03 37.78
N GLN A 633 -17.36 -7.02 38.56
CA GLN A 633 -18.28 -8.16 38.78
C GLN A 633 -18.83 -8.85 37.51
N GLU A 634 -18.63 -8.28 36.31
CA GLU A 634 -19.02 -8.88 35.04
C GLU A 634 -17.91 -8.88 33.96
N GLN A 635 -16.79 -8.17 34.15
CA GLN A 635 -15.74 -8.00 33.14
C GLN A 635 -14.34 -7.87 33.76
N PHE A 636 -13.43 -8.71 33.29
CA PHE A 636 -11.99 -8.63 33.55
C PHE A 636 -11.31 -7.80 32.44
N HIS A 637 -10.42 -6.88 32.83
CA HIS A 637 -9.67 -6.05 31.91
C HIS A 637 -8.18 -6.07 32.24
N PHE A 638 -7.37 -6.44 31.25
CA PHE A 638 -5.91 -6.44 31.31
C PHE A 638 -5.37 -5.63 30.14
N ASP A 639 -4.68 -4.55 30.47
CA ASP A 639 -4.08 -3.65 29.50
C ASP A 639 -2.59 -3.52 29.75
N THR A 640 -1.85 -3.24 28.68
CA THR A 640 -0.41 -2.99 28.74
C THR A 640 -0.10 -1.73 27.93
N ILE A 641 0.87 -0.94 28.37
CA ILE A 641 1.35 0.20 27.58
C ILE A 641 2.21 -0.36 26.45
N TYR A 642 1.76 -0.24 25.20
CA TYR A 642 2.58 -0.63 24.05
C TYR A 642 3.56 0.48 23.70
N THR A 643 4.86 0.22 23.85
CA THR A 643 5.90 1.10 23.31
C THR A 643 6.81 0.35 22.34
N SER A 644 7.40 1.07 21.38
CA SER A 644 8.39 0.49 20.47
C SER A 644 9.61 -0.01 21.23
N CYS A 645 10.37 -0.94 20.63
CA CYS A 645 11.61 -1.49 21.23
C CYS A 645 12.62 -0.42 21.69
N ASP A 646 12.50 0.80 21.17
CA ASP A 646 13.39 1.94 21.46
C ASP A 646 12.88 2.85 22.60
N ALA A 647 11.69 2.60 23.17
CA ALA A 647 11.01 3.55 24.05
C ALA A 647 10.40 2.90 25.30
N VAL A 648 11.21 2.33 26.21
CA VAL A 648 10.70 1.80 27.49
C VAL A 648 10.15 2.92 28.39
N ASP A 649 8.96 2.75 28.99
CA ASP A 649 8.45 3.67 30.01
C ASP A 649 9.21 3.47 31.34
N GLU A 650 10.20 4.33 31.58
CA GLU A 650 11.04 4.31 32.78
C GLU A 650 10.42 5.06 33.98
N ARG A 651 9.20 5.61 33.87
CA ARG A 651 8.58 6.35 34.98
C ARG A 651 8.44 5.45 36.21
N PRO A 652 8.60 5.99 37.44
CA PRO A 652 8.24 5.27 38.66
C PRO A 652 6.77 4.82 38.62
N LEU A 653 6.43 3.62 39.10
CA LEU A 653 5.03 3.15 39.14
C LEU A 653 4.09 4.12 39.87
N THR A 654 4.59 4.92 40.82
CA THR A 654 3.82 5.95 41.53
C THR A 654 3.33 7.09 40.63
N GLU A 655 3.93 7.25 39.44
CA GLU A 655 3.59 8.28 38.46
C GLU A 655 2.72 7.73 37.32
N ILE A 656 2.42 6.43 37.34
CA ILE A 656 1.57 5.76 36.36
C ILE A 656 0.17 5.62 36.96
N THR A 657 -0.83 5.91 36.15
CA THR A 657 -2.24 5.96 36.52
C THR A 657 -3.08 5.18 35.52
N VAL A 658 -4.34 4.90 35.84
CA VAL A 658 -5.28 4.24 34.91
C VAL A 658 -5.40 5.00 33.58
N ALA A 659 -5.30 6.34 33.61
CA ALA A 659 -5.36 7.18 32.42
C ALA A 659 -4.19 6.97 31.44
N ASP A 660 -3.08 6.37 31.88
CA ASP A 660 -1.96 6.01 31.01
C ASP A 660 -2.23 4.75 30.17
N PHE A 661 -3.24 3.95 30.56
CA PHE A 661 -3.68 2.74 29.86
C PHE A 661 -4.91 2.97 28.98
N GLU A 662 -5.67 4.04 29.25
CA GLU A 662 -6.71 4.47 28.34
C GLU A 662 -6.05 4.75 26.97
N PRO A 663 -6.64 4.26 25.85
CA PRO A 663 -6.15 4.63 24.54
C PRO A 663 -6.05 6.13 24.51
N ALA A 664 -4.86 6.65 24.14
CA ALA A 664 -4.54 8.06 24.23
C ALA A 664 -5.79 8.87 23.84
N PRO A 665 -6.32 9.73 24.75
CA PRO A 665 -7.57 10.43 24.51
C PRO A 665 -7.44 11.01 23.12
N PRO A 666 -8.39 10.71 22.19
CA PRO A 666 -8.18 10.86 20.77
C PRO A 666 -7.48 12.18 20.58
N ALA A 667 -6.19 12.10 20.20
CA ALA A 667 -5.38 13.30 20.03
C ALA A 667 -6.26 14.23 19.21
N THR A 668 -6.49 15.46 19.69
CA THR A 668 -7.47 16.39 19.10
C THR A 668 -7.48 16.14 17.60
N PRO A 669 -8.56 15.56 17.05
CA PRO A 669 -8.43 14.76 15.85
C PRO A 669 -7.79 15.64 14.81
N THR A 670 -6.62 15.20 14.34
CA THR A 670 -5.86 15.97 13.36
C THR A 670 -6.77 16.20 12.17
N TRP A 671 -6.57 17.28 11.43
CA TRP A 671 -7.39 17.51 10.24
C TRP A 671 -7.31 16.31 9.28
N HIS A 672 -6.18 15.57 9.26
CA HIS A 672 -6.01 14.29 8.58
C HIS A 672 -7.02 13.22 9.05
N ALA A 673 -7.13 12.99 10.37
CA ALA A 673 -8.07 12.01 10.93
C ALA A 673 -9.53 12.40 10.65
N LEU A 674 -9.86 13.68 10.80
CA LEU A 674 -11.21 14.18 10.50
C LEU A 674 -11.54 14.04 9.00
N LEU A 675 -10.56 14.27 8.12
CA LEU A 675 -10.70 14.15 6.67
C LEU A 675 -10.90 12.68 6.27
N TYR A 676 -10.15 11.76 6.87
CA TYR A 676 -10.34 10.32 6.70
C TYR A 676 -11.74 9.89 7.16
N ASP A 677 -12.20 10.35 8.33
CA ASP A 677 -13.55 10.06 8.81
C ASP A 677 -14.65 10.61 7.88
N ALA A 678 -14.40 11.75 7.23
CA ALA A 678 -15.35 12.39 6.33
C ALA A 678 -15.42 11.75 4.94
N LEU A 679 -14.27 11.28 4.42
CA LEU A 679 -14.13 10.82 3.03
C LEU A 679 -13.88 9.31 2.89
N GLY A 680 -13.52 8.63 3.98
CA GLY A 680 -13.09 7.22 3.97
C GLY A 680 -11.77 6.99 3.22
N LYS A 681 -10.95 8.03 3.03
CA LYS A 681 -9.70 8.02 2.24
C LYS A 681 -8.61 8.79 2.95
N SER A 682 -7.37 8.31 2.83
CA SER A 682 -6.17 9.00 3.32
C SER A 682 -5.90 10.29 2.56
N GLU A 683 -5.04 11.15 3.11
CA GLU A 683 -4.79 12.46 2.52
C GLU A 683 -4.16 12.41 1.12
N TRP A 684 -3.37 11.36 0.89
CA TRP A 684 -2.71 11.11 -0.39
C TRP A 684 -3.71 10.65 -1.46
N GLU A 685 -4.60 9.70 -1.13
CA GLU A 685 -5.58 9.15 -2.07
C GLU A 685 -6.50 10.24 -2.61
N TRP A 686 -7.06 11.09 -1.74
CA TRP A 686 -7.95 12.14 -2.21
C TRP A 686 -7.21 13.22 -3.01
N MET A 687 -5.96 13.55 -2.67
CA MET A 687 -5.20 14.56 -3.42
C MET A 687 -4.92 14.07 -4.84
N LYS A 688 -4.55 12.79 -4.98
CA LYS A 688 -4.38 12.13 -6.27
C LYS A 688 -5.68 12.16 -7.08
N ASP A 689 -6.82 11.84 -6.46
CA ASP A 689 -8.14 11.87 -7.12
C ASP A 689 -8.50 13.28 -7.60
N VAL A 690 -8.32 14.30 -6.76
CA VAL A 690 -8.64 15.69 -7.09
C VAL A 690 -7.77 16.20 -8.23
N GLN A 691 -6.46 15.96 -8.17
CA GLN A 691 -5.56 16.34 -9.25
C GLN A 691 -5.94 15.63 -10.55
N THR A 692 -6.18 14.32 -10.51
CA THR A 692 -6.58 13.53 -11.69
C THR A 692 -7.87 14.09 -12.31
N ALA A 693 -8.86 14.43 -11.49
CA ALA A 693 -10.09 15.06 -11.94
C ALA A 693 -9.88 16.44 -12.60
N VAL A 694 -8.96 17.26 -12.04
CA VAL A 694 -8.60 18.56 -12.64
C VAL A 694 -7.89 18.38 -13.99
N LEU A 695 -6.87 17.51 -14.06
CA LEU A 695 -6.09 17.28 -15.28
C LEU A 695 -6.94 16.68 -16.40
N SER A 696 -7.85 15.77 -16.07
CA SER A 696 -8.73 15.10 -17.03
C SER A 696 -10.00 15.90 -17.38
N GLN A 697 -10.34 16.94 -16.62
CA GLN A 697 -11.60 17.70 -16.76
C GLN A 697 -12.87 16.81 -16.72
N THR A 698 -12.78 15.62 -16.13
CA THR A 698 -13.86 14.62 -16.12
C THR A 698 -14.98 14.95 -15.14
N ASP A 699 -14.70 15.74 -14.10
CA ASP A 699 -15.66 16.13 -13.08
C ASP A 699 -15.92 17.64 -13.10
N PRO A 700 -17.05 18.11 -13.68
CA PRO A 700 -17.36 19.54 -13.72
C PRO A 700 -17.67 20.13 -12.33
N ALA A 701 -17.90 19.31 -11.30
CA ALA A 701 -18.11 19.75 -9.92
C ALA A 701 -16.82 19.81 -9.09
N ILE A 702 -15.65 19.57 -9.72
CA ILE A 702 -14.37 19.60 -9.02
C ILE A 702 -14.04 20.97 -8.38
N PRO A 703 -14.41 22.14 -8.94
CA PRO A 703 -14.17 23.42 -8.28
C PRO A 703 -14.91 23.55 -6.95
N GLU A 704 -16.16 23.08 -6.88
CA GLU A 704 -16.94 23.06 -5.65
C GLU A 704 -16.32 22.12 -4.62
N LYS A 705 -15.83 20.94 -5.05
CA LYS A 705 -15.15 19.98 -4.17
C LYS A 705 -13.86 20.56 -3.59
N ILE A 706 -13.01 21.17 -4.44
CA ILE A 706 -11.79 21.86 -4.00
C ILE A 706 -12.14 22.98 -3.02
N THR A 707 -13.17 23.78 -3.31
CA THR A 707 -13.62 24.86 -2.42
C THR A 707 -14.12 24.32 -1.08
N GLN A 708 -14.83 23.20 -1.05
CA GLN A 708 -15.26 22.55 0.19
C GLN A 708 -14.07 22.07 1.02
N LEU A 709 -13.06 21.47 0.38
CA LEU A 709 -11.82 21.03 1.04
C LEU A 709 -11.02 22.22 1.59
N LEU A 710 -10.88 23.30 0.82
CA LEU A 710 -10.23 24.54 1.28
C LEU A 710 -10.94 25.15 2.50
N ASN A 711 -12.27 25.02 2.61
CA ASN A 711 -13.02 25.47 3.78
C ASN A 711 -12.90 24.52 4.98
N TYR A 712 -12.46 23.28 4.74
CA TYR A 712 -12.30 22.25 5.76
C TYR A 712 -10.92 22.29 6.40
N LEU A 713 -9.88 22.58 5.61
CA LEU A 713 -8.50 22.62 6.08
C LEU A 713 -8.24 23.81 7.02
N PRO A 714 -7.56 23.60 8.16
CA PRO A 714 -7.23 24.67 9.09
C PRO A 714 -6.16 25.61 8.51
N THR A 715 -6.52 26.88 8.29
CA THR A 715 -5.62 27.88 7.67
C THR A 715 -4.47 28.33 8.55
N ASP A 716 -4.54 28.06 9.85
CA ASP A 716 -3.54 28.41 10.87
C ASP A 716 -2.61 27.25 11.24
N ASP A 717 -2.80 26.08 10.63
CA ASP A 717 -1.96 24.89 10.82
C ASP A 717 -0.87 24.81 9.73
N PRO A 718 0.43 24.88 10.10
CA PRO A 718 1.53 24.72 9.15
C PRO A 718 1.50 23.41 8.36
N ASP A 719 0.95 22.34 8.93
CA ASP A 719 0.88 21.03 8.25
C ASP A 719 -0.20 21.03 7.16
N ALA A 720 -1.27 21.84 7.31
CA ALA A 720 -2.32 21.97 6.29
C ALA A 720 -1.96 22.95 5.17
N GLN A 721 -1.00 23.86 5.41
CA GLN A 721 -0.64 24.92 4.48
C GLN A 721 -0.23 24.41 3.08
N PRO A 722 0.65 23.40 2.92
CA PRO A 722 1.02 22.88 1.60
C PRO A 722 -0.17 22.34 0.80
N TYR A 723 -1.18 21.79 1.48
CA TYR A 723 -2.40 21.27 0.87
C TYR A 723 -3.32 22.41 0.42
N ILE A 724 -3.45 23.47 1.23
CA ILE A 724 -4.22 24.68 0.86
C ILE A 724 -3.60 25.35 -0.37
N GLU A 725 -2.28 25.50 -0.38
CA GLU A 725 -1.54 26.07 -1.51
C GLU A 725 -1.73 25.24 -2.78
N HIS A 726 -1.58 23.92 -2.69
CA HIS A 726 -1.77 23.00 -3.81
C HIS A 726 -3.20 23.04 -4.36
N LEU A 727 -4.20 22.93 -3.48
CA LEU A 727 -5.62 22.99 -3.87
C LEU A 727 -5.98 24.33 -4.54
N THR A 728 -5.45 25.44 -4.04
CA THR A 728 -5.69 26.75 -4.64
C THR A 728 -5.05 26.85 -6.03
N TYR A 729 -3.86 26.26 -6.21
CA TYR A 729 -3.24 26.14 -7.52
C TYR A 729 -4.06 25.28 -8.48
N LEU A 730 -4.50 24.09 -8.05
CA LEU A 730 -5.35 23.20 -8.85
C LEU A 730 -6.68 23.86 -9.24
N LEU A 731 -7.25 24.71 -8.38
CA LEU A 731 -8.44 25.48 -8.69
C LEU A 731 -8.18 26.50 -9.81
N GLY A 732 -7.08 27.25 -9.72
CA GLY A 732 -6.65 28.16 -10.80
C GLY A 732 -6.37 27.41 -12.10
N TYR A 733 -5.78 26.23 -11.99
CA TYR A 733 -5.44 25.37 -13.13
C TYR A 733 -6.67 24.78 -13.81
N PHE A 734 -7.66 24.36 -13.03
CA PHE A 734 -8.96 23.96 -13.57
C PHE A 734 -9.57 25.09 -14.41
N TYR A 735 -9.64 26.32 -13.88
CA TYR A 735 -10.20 27.46 -14.61
C TYR A 735 -9.41 27.79 -15.88
N GLU A 736 -8.09 27.63 -15.85
CA GLU A 736 -7.24 27.77 -17.04
C GLU A 736 -7.63 26.74 -18.11
N LEU A 737 -7.75 25.48 -17.73
CA LEU A 737 -8.13 24.37 -18.61
C LEU A 737 -9.55 24.52 -19.17
N SER A 738 -10.48 25.02 -18.36
CA SER A 738 -11.87 25.28 -18.77
C SER A 738 -12.05 26.54 -19.63
N GLY A 739 -10.98 27.32 -19.88
CA GLY A 739 -11.02 28.55 -20.66
C GLY A 739 -11.55 29.77 -19.90
N GLU A 740 -11.68 29.69 -18.57
CA GLU A 740 -12.08 30.78 -17.68
C GLU A 740 -10.89 31.65 -17.27
N GLY A 741 -10.22 32.25 -18.25
CA GLY A 741 -8.92 32.90 -18.06
C GLY A 741 -8.89 34.02 -17.00
N GLU A 742 -9.94 34.83 -16.87
CA GLU A 742 -9.99 35.88 -15.84
C GLU A 742 -10.08 35.29 -14.42
N THR A 743 -10.84 34.21 -14.25
CA THR A 743 -10.98 33.49 -12.97
C THR A 743 -9.67 32.79 -12.61
N ALA A 744 -9.01 32.15 -13.60
CA ALA A 744 -7.71 31.52 -13.44
C ALA A 744 -6.64 32.52 -12.97
N VAL A 745 -6.51 33.66 -13.67
CA VAL A 745 -5.58 34.73 -13.30
C VAL A 745 -5.86 35.24 -11.89
N THR A 746 -7.13 35.49 -11.55
CA THR A 746 -7.49 35.97 -10.21
C THR A 746 -7.10 34.97 -9.12
N THR A 747 -7.31 33.68 -9.37
CA THR A 747 -6.98 32.60 -8.43
C THR A 747 -5.47 32.45 -8.24
N TYR A 748 -4.70 32.48 -9.32
CA TYR A 748 -3.24 32.48 -9.27
C TYR A 748 -2.66 33.68 -8.54
N LEU A 749 -3.21 34.89 -8.78
CA LEU A 749 -2.78 36.09 -8.08
C LEU A 749 -3.09 36.02 -6.57
N ASP A 750 -4.24 35.47 -6.18
CA ASP A 750 -4.59 35.27 -4.76
C ASP A 750 -3.65 34.28 -4.07
N LEU A 751 -3.32 33.17 -4.73
CA LEU A 751 -2.33 32.20 -4.26
C LEU A 751 -0.96 32.87 -4.02
N ILE A 752 -0.45 33.57 -5.03
CA ILE A 752 0.86 34.25 -4.96
C ILE A 752 0.89 35.29 -3.84
N GLN A 753 -0.19 36.06 -3.66
CA GLN A 753 -0.25 37.08 -2.62
C GLN A 753 -0.33 36.50 -1.21
N ARG A 754 -1.01 35.37 -1.01
CA ARG A 754 -1.16 34.73 0.29
C ARG A 754 0.06 33.91 0.68
N TYR A 755 0.69 33.25 -0.28
CA TYR A 755 1.79 32.31 -0.05
C TYR A 755 2.96 32.59 -1.00
N PRO A 756 3.63 33.76 -0.91
CA PRO A 756 4.58 34.22 -1.93
C PRO A 756 5.84 33.37 -2.07
N THR A 757 6.18 32.56 -1.06
CA THR A 757 7.33 31.62 -1.09
C THR A 757 6.91 30.19 -1.41
N SER A 758 5.62 29.94 -1.66
CA SER A 758 5.12 28.60 -1.95
C SER A 758 5.66 28.10 -3.30
N PRO A 759 6.03 26.81 -3.40
CA PRO A 759 6.25 26.15 -4.67
C PRO A 759 5.08 26.38 -5.66
N TRP A 760 3.86 26.26 -5.17
CA TRP A 760 2.65 26.41 -5.99
C TRP A 760 2.46 27.84 -6.51
N SER A 761 2.91 28.85 -5.76
CA SER A 761 2.91 30.25 -6.20
C SER A 761 3.89 30.49 -7.34
N TRP A 762 5.06 29.85 -7.31
CA TRP A 762 6.03 29.93 -8.41
C TRP A 762 5.52 29.25 -9.68
N LEU A 763 4.83 28.10 -9.57
CA LEU A 763 4.13 27.48 -10.71
C LEU A 763 2.99 28.36 -11.23
N ALA A 764 2.22 28.99 -10.36
CA ALA A 764 1.19 29.96 -10.76
C ALA A 764 1.80 31.17 -11.50
N TRP A 765 2.94 31.67 -11.01
CA TRP A 765 3.65 32.79 -11.66
C TRP A 765 4.18 32.43 -13.04
N ALA A 766 4.64 31.18 -13.24
CA ALA A 766 5.07 30.66 -14.55
C ALA A 766 3.97 30.76 -15.63
N ARG A 767 2.71 30.88 -15.20
CA ARG A 767 1.53 30.96 -16.07
C ARG A 767 1.06 32.39 -16.32
N LEU A 768 1.69 33.37 -15.70
CA LEU A 768 1.27 34.77 -15.77
C LEU A 768 2.30 35.62 -16.51
N GLU A 769 1.81 36.56 -17.31
CA GLU A 769 2.62 37.63 -17.87
C GLU A 769 1.92 38.99 -17.71
N PRO A 770 2.67 40.08 -17.47
CA PRO A 770 2.10 41.41 -17.37
C PRO A 770 1.56 41.84 -18.74
N VAL A 771 0.38 42.46 -18.73
CA VAL A 771 -0.20 43.10 -19.92
C VAL A 771 0.53 44.42 -20.12
N GLU A 772 1.36 44.51 -21.17
CA GLU A 772 1.97 45.77 -21.56
C GLU A 772 0.90 46.84 -21.81
N SER A 773 1.04 47.98 -21.13
CA SER A 773 0.09 49.11 -21.15
C SER A 773 0.28 50.03 -22.34
#